data_AF-A0A4Y9PXP2-F1
#
_entry.id   AF-A0A4Y9PXP2-F1
#
_cell.length_a   1.000
_cell.length_b   1.000
_cell.length_c   1.000
_cell.angle_alpha   90.00
_cell.angle_beta   90.00
_cell.angle_gamma   90.00
#
_symmetry.space_group_name_H-M   'P 1'
#
loop_
_entity.id
_entity.type
_entity.pdbx_description
1 polymer ?
#
loop_
_entity_poly.entity_id
_entity_poly.type
_entity_poly.pdbx_seq_one_letter_code
_entity_poly.pdbx_strand_id
1 'polypeptide(L)'
;MRSPYLRGAPPAVGRWVAVARSDGNSAEIQGWLISSVPAFPGTTACDRRNKTTVSKSKIRLRAGGASSAAMMAVVLAIAPASAATAAPGDVEDTIAAALDARGIPGAQVVHRVGTTTESYTFGVQSTATGVPVAEDTLFQAASLSKVVGAYEFLKRVDAGQIDLDTPLWDYYPSPRIADSAAAQTVTARMVLNHTTGFPNWAGAVNSETTLLVPGTTPGTSFSYSGDGFFLLQSVIEHLDGRPFDQILHDEVFVPFGMTNTTLSYRAADAPRTIVGHDASGTPGAMSTYTRGNTAYTLQTTGLDYTTFLQRAVINGEGLSPALHEEWLAPSSDAVRDAANPANPFIDWGLGIGLEDSELGQGVWHWGDNGSRKAFFLAFPDRDESVVMFWNSSEGQRSAGDILRAFYGDITFSALTWVGGYDPTPAPSVPVSTGWPELEAAITPIIDEATAAGVDLGVAIEDLSGYYDGRSLFAGKQDRSTTASTIKMALAVTVMQQVEAGMLTLDDIRTILPEERYEGSGILKDGTFPQDVSIGRMLDLMITVSDNTATNKLVDVVGGFGPINATIESAGVPRTDLHFGRKMFGGIVPPDGDLWLTPSGMNELLTRIYEAANTSPTARATSFLSAASAEHIIDLMLAQQVKTKLGATVPAGILAHKTGENAEVSHDVGMVLLPGQEITLSVFSTVRPGFTGDVQAVANPFLQRIGTAVHDYLLATAPTAGTPTTPGTPTTPATPGTPGAPAAPGDPAGIAAGSGDPRNAGGALANSGRDGSVDQLALTAGIAMLAMLAGAAAVLRARRRRARV
;
A
#
# COMPACT_ATOMS: atom_id res chain seq x y z
N MET A 1 -12.01 22.15 -71.10
CA MET A 1 -13.36 21.61 -70.80
C MET A 1 -13.81 22.24 -69.48
N ARG A 2 -14.41 23.45 -69.50
CA ARG A 2 -15.85 23.78 -69.32
C ARG A 2 -16.57 23.12 -68.11
N SER A 3 -16.82 23.97 -67.10
CA SER A 3 -17.97 24.01 -66.13
C SER A 3 -19.33 24.12 -66.88
N PRO A 4 -20.58 24.03 -66.31
CA PRO A 4 -21.01 24.54 -64.97
C PRO A 4 -22.27 23.98 -64.21
N TYR A 5 -22.35 24.36 -62.91
CA TYR A 5 -23.47 24.80 -62.02
C TYR A 5 -24.93 24.29 -62.11
N LEU A 6 -25.56 24.08 -60.92
CA LEU A 6 -26.71 24.83 -60.33
C LEU A 6 -27.10 24.22 -58.93
N ARG A 7 -26.93 24.95 -57.81
CA ARG A 7 -27.91 25.76 -57.00
C ARG A 7 -28.80 24.99 -55.99
N GLY A 8 -28.70 25.41 -54.71
CA GLY A 8 -29.72 25.26 -53.66
C GLY A 8 -29.26 25.95 -52.36
N ALA A 9 -29.90 27.06 -51.99
CA ALA A 9 -29.56 27.96 -50.87
C ALA A 9 -30.16 27.52 -49.51
N PRO A 10 -29.66 28.03 -48.37
CA PRO A 10 -30.15 27.70 -47.02
C PRO A 10 -31.18 28.71 -46.49
N PRO A 11 -32.03 28.38 -45.51
CA PRO A 11 -32.77 29.38 -44.76
C PRO A 11 -31.97 29.86 -43.54
N ALA A 12 -32.10 31.14 -43.24
CA ALA A 12 -31.40 31.86 -42.20
C ALA A 12 -32.37 32.45 -41.16
N VAL A 13 -31.78 32.71 -40.00
CA VAL A 13 -32.09 33.74 -38.98
C VAL A 13 -33.13 33.44 -37.90
N GLY A 14 -32.67 33.56 -36.66
CA GLY A 14 -33.47 33.83 -35.47
C GLY A 14 -32.60 34.12 -34.24
N ARG A 15 -31.84 35.21 -34.24
CA ARG A 15 -31.05 35.69 -33.09
C ARG A 15 -32.00 36.48 -32.17
N TRP A 16 -32.16 36.04 -30.93
CA TRP A 16 -32.72 36.87 -29.85
C TRP A 16 -31.69 37.04 -28.75
N VAL A 17 -31.33 38.30 -28.51
CA VAL A 17 -30.64 38.77 -27.31
C VAL A 17 -31.72 39.19 -26.33
N ALA A 18 -31.65 38.72 -25.09
CA ALA A 18 -32.32 39.34 -23.96
C ALA A 18 -31.37 39.37 -22.77
N VAL A 19 -31.01 40.59 -22.35
CA VAL A 19 -30.45 40.93 -21.05
C VAL A 19 -31.63 41.30 -20.16
N ALA A 20 -31.74 40.72 -18.95
CA ALA A 20 -32.43 41.36 -17.83
C ALA A 20 -31.99 40.75 -16.49
N ARG A 21 -31.88 41.66 -15.52
CA ARG A 21 -31.37 41.51 -14.15
C ARG A 21 -32.39 40.88 -13.19
N SER A 22 -31.88 40.64 -11.98
CA SER A 22 -32.52 40.33 -10.69
C SER A 22 -33.96 40.81 -10.48
N ASP A 23 -34.75 40.01 -9.76
CA ASP A 23 -35.24 40.34 -8.41
C ASP A 23 -36.15 39.22 -7.85
N GLY A 24 -35.92 38.86 -6.58
CA GLY A 24 -36.96 38.72 -5.54
C GLY A 24 -38.09 37.68 -5.64
N ASN A 25 -38.03 36.73 -4.69
CA ASN A 25 -39.12 36.23 -3.84
C ASN A 25 -40.31 35.43 -4.41
N SER A 26 -40.41 34.19 -3.89
CA SER A 26 -41.60 33.50 -3.35
C SER A 26 -42.91 33.50 -4.16
N ALA A 27 -43.36 32.32 -4.61
CA ALA A 27 -44.64 31.76 -4.18
C ALA A 27 -44.86 30.34 -4.72
N GLU A 28 -45.51 29.58 -3.86
CA GLU A 28 -46.00 28.21 -3.88
C GLU A 28 -47.18 28.00 -4.89
N ILE A 29 -47.53 26.71 -5.11
CA ILE A 29 -48.87 26.15 -5.45
C ILE A 29 -49.10 25.54 -6.85
N GLN A 30 -49.27 24.20 -6.82
CA GLN A 30 -50.21 23.29 -7.52
C GLN A 30 -50.19 23.05 -9.05
N GLY A 31 -49.72 21.84 -9.37
CA GLY A 31 -50.38 20.74 -10.10
C GLY A 31 -51.47 21.01 -11.14
N TRP A 32 -51.27 20.47 -12.34
CA TRP A 32 -52.33 20.03 -13.26
C TRP A 32 -51.96 18.70 -13.95
N LEU A 33 -52.84 17.72 -13.79
CA LEU A 33 -52.95 16.51 -14.61
C LEU A 33 -53.42 16.89 -16.02
N ILE A 34 -52.77 16.36 -17.07
CA ILE A 34 -53.44 16.10 -18.36
C ILE A 34 -52.97 14.74 -18.89
N SER A 35 -53.92 13.83 -18.97
CA SER A 35 -53.91 12.57 -19.71
C SER A 35 -54.13 12.81 -21.20
N SER A 36 -53.45 12.06 -22.07
CA SER A 36 -54.07 11.56 -23.31
C SER A 36 -53.22 10.50 -24.01
N VAL A 37 -53.80 9.31 -24.09
CA VAL A 37 -53.47 8.16 -24.95
C VAL A 37 -53.98 8.43 -26.38
N PRO A 38 -53.41 7.78 -27.40
CA PRO A 38 -54.24 7.14 -28.42
C PRO A 38 -53.88 5.67 -28.64
N ALA A 39 -54.89 4.88 -29.03
CA ALA A 39 -54.87 3.43 -29.07
C ALA A 39 -55.21 2.87 -30.47
N PHE A 40 -54.61 1.69 -30.77
CA PHE A 40 -55.00 0.58 -31.68
C PHE A 40 -55.01 0.79 -33.21
N PRO A 41 -55.06 -0.27 -34.06
CA PRO A 41 -55.13 -1.76 -33.84
C PRO A 41 -54.07 -2.57 -34.67
N GLY A 42 -53.90 -3.90 -34.62
CA GLY A 42 -54.55 -5.04 -33.98
C GLY A 42 -53.96 -6.39 -34.48
N THR A 43 -54.18 -7.45 -33.69
CA THR A 43 -54.36 -8.91 -34.01
C THR A 43 -53.39 -9.63 -34.97
N THR A 44 -52.74 -10.74 -34.59
CA THR A 44 -53.38 -12.08 -34.48
C THR A 44 -52.71 -13.03 -33.47
N ALA A 45 -53.54 -13.86 -32.85
CA ALA A 45 -53.21 -14.90 -31.87
C ALA A 45 -52.78 -16.24 -32.51
N CYS A 46 -52.07 -17.08 -31.73
CA CYS A 46 -52.26 -18.53 -31.74
C CYS A 46 -52.07 -19.12 -30.32
N ASP A 47 -53.06 -19.91 -29.92
CA ASP A 47 -53.32 -20.52 -28.61
C ASP A 47 -52.58 -21.87 -28.45
N ARG A 48 -52.06 -22.17 -27.26
CA ARG A 48 -52.19 -23.51 -26.64
C ARG A 48 -51.90 -23.51 -25.13
N ARG A 49 -53.00 -23.44 -24.39
CA ARG A 49 -53.32 -24.06 -23.08
C ARG A 49 -52.35 -25.12 -22.53
N ASN A 50 -52.03 -25.05 -21.23
CA ASN A 50 -52.70 -25.93 -20.25
C ASN A 50 -52.70 -25.36 -18.82
N LYS A 51 -53.81 -25.63 -18.12
CA LYS A 51 -54.23 -25.09 -16.82
C LYS A 51 -53.83 -26.01 -15.67
N THR A 52 -53.53 -25.42 -14.51
CA THR A 52 -54.01 -25.94 -13.21
C THR A 52 -54.19 -24.82 -12.16
N THR A 53 -55.44 -24.43 -11.96
CA THR A 53 -56.07 -23.78 -10.78
C THR A 53 -56.08 -24.75 -9.58
N VAL A 54 -56.23 -24.45 -8.27
CA VAL A 54 -56.76 -23.33 -7.43
C VAL A 54 -56.39 -23.71 -5.97
N SER A 55 -56.15 -22.78 -5.03
CA SER A 55 -57.16 -22.43 -4.00
C SER A 55 -56.71 -21.27 -3.11
N LYS A 56 -57.63 -20.31 -2.95
CA LYS A 56 -57.59 -19.19 -1.99
C LYS A 56 -58.49 -19.55 -0.81
N SER A 57 -58.05 -19.18 0.40
CA SER A 57 -58.95 -19.05 1.55
C SER A 57 -58.68 -17.73 2.27
N LYS A 58 -59.63 -16.80 2.16
CA LYS A 58 -59.76 -15.61 3.02
C LYS A 58 -60.60 -16.00 4.24
N ILE A 59 -60.20 -15.58 5.43
CA ILE A 59 -61.09 -15.47 6.59
C ILE A 59 -60.94 -14.05 7.15
N ARG A 60 -62.08 -13.37 7.38
CA ARG A 60 -62.22 -12.08 8.06
C ARG A 60 -63.31 -12.19 9.13
N LEU A 61 -63.20 -11.30 10.13
CA LEU A 61 -64.12 -10.92 11.22
C LEU A 61 -64.01 -11.78 12.50
N ARG A 62 -64.01 -11.21 13.73
CA ARG A 62 -64.77 -10.06 14.26
C ARG A 62 -64.03 -9.26 15.34
N ALA A 63 -64.49 -8.01 15.54
CA ALA A 63 -64.20 -7.12 16.66
C ALA A 63 -65.26 -7.21 17.79
N GLY A 64 -64.85 -6.78 18.99
CA GLY A 64 -65.65 -6.54 20.21
C GLY A 64 -64.88 -7.02 21.45
N GLY A 65 -64.65 -6.29 22.54
CA GLY A 65 -65.03 -4.96 22.99
C GLY A 65 -65.12 -4.97 24.53
N ALA A 66 -64.36 -4.08 25.19
CA ALA A 66 -64.39 -3.67 26.62
C ALA A 66 -63.88 -4.67 27.70
N SER A 67 -63.29 -4.29 28.84
CA SER A 67 -62.58 -3.09 29.35
C SER A 67 -62.06 -3.43 30.76
N SER A 68 -60.90 -2.87 31.13
CA SER A 68 -60.45 -2.54 32.50
C SER A 68 -60.06 -3.67 33.47
N ALA A 69 -58.76 -3.80 33.81
CA ALA A 69 -58.16 -3.07 34.94
C ALA A 69 -56.71 -3.52 35.23
N ALA A 70 -55.85 -2.50 35.41
CA ALA A 70 -54.62 -2.46 36.22
C ALA A 70 -53.48 -3.45 35.95
N MET A 71 -52.42 -2.98 35.27
CA MET A 71 -51.14 -2.77 35.95
C MET A 71 -50.24 -1.82 35.16
N MET A 72 -49.66 -0.91 35.91
CA MET A 72 -48.77 0.18 35.57
C MET A 72 -47.48 -0.37 34.94
N ALA A 73 -47.28 -0.16 33.63
CA ALA A 73 -45.99 -0.35 32.98
C ALA A 73 -45.50 1.03 32.54
N VAL A 74 -44.42 1.47 33.19
CA VAL A 74 -43.60 2.61 32.82
C VAL A 74 -43.22 2.45 31.35
N VAL A 75 -43.86 3.22 30.46
CA VAL A 75 -43.34 3.44 29.11
C VAL A 75 -42.18 4.41 29.29
N LEU A 76 -41.00 3.86 29.54
CA LEU A 76 -39.76 4.58 29.30
C LEU A 76 -39.79 4.87 27.80
N ALA A 77 -39.97 6.13 27.43
CA ALA A 77 -39.70 6.57 26.08
C ALA A 77 -38.23 6.27 25.81
N ILE A 78 -37.96 5.15 25.14
CA ILE A 78 -36.68 4.92 24.51
C ILE A 78 -36.70 5.88 23.32
N ALA A 79 -36.36 7.14 23.59
CA ALA A 79 -35.80 7.99 22.58
C ALA A 79 -34.67 7.17 21.93
N PRO A 80 -34.56 7.11 20.60
CA PRO A 80 -33.37 6.54 20.01
C PRO A 80 -32.21 7.28 20.66
N ALA A 81 -31.33 6.53 21.32
CA ALA A 81 -30.07 7.09 21.78
C ALA A 81 -29.47 7.72 20.53
N SER A 82 -29.46 9.05 20.50
CA SER A 82 -28.60 9.78 19.59
C SER A 82 -27.25 9.10 19.76
N ALA A 83 -26.78 8.43 18.70
CA ALA A 83 -25.39 8.05 18.64
C ALA A 83 -24.66 9.32 19.02
N ALA A 84 -23.98 9.28 20.17
CA ALA A 84 -23.11 10.36 20.55
C ALA A 84 -22.03 10.34 19.47
N THR A 85 -22.21 11.17 18.44
CA THR A 85 -21.14 11.61 17.58
C THR A 85 -20.05 12.04 18.54
N ALA A 86 -18.93 11.31 18.53
CA ALA A 86 -17.72 11.81 19.12
C ALA A 86 -17.56 13.26 18.66
N ALA A 87 -17.26 14.17 19.58
CA ALA A 87 -16.91 15.52 19.19
C ALA A 87 -15.81 15.40 18.12
N PRO A 88 -15.94 16.04 16.94
CA PRO A 88 -14.92 15.93 15.93
C PRO A 88 -13.63 16.49 16.52
N GLY A 89 -12.64 15.62 16.75
CA GLY A 89 -11.30 16.02 16.33
C GLY A 89 -11.45 16.34 14.86
N ASP A 90 -11.07 17.54 14.44
CA ASP A 90 -11.47 18.09 13.15
C ASP A 90 -11.10 17.08 12.04
N VAL A 91 -12.10 16.61 11.27
CA VAL A 91 -11.84 15.70 10.14
C VAL A 91 -10.82 16.35 9.21
N GLU A 92 -10.91 17.67 9.07
CA GLU A 92 -9.95 18.49 8.34
C GLU A 92 -8.54 18.40 8.95
N ASP A 93 -8.40 18.49 10.28
CA ASP A 93 -7.11 18.32 10.99
C ASP A 93 -6.55 16.91 10.82
N THR A 94 -7.40 15.89 10.84
CA THR A 94 -6.99 14.49 10.65
C THR A 94 -6.45 14.26 9.24
N ILE A 95 -7.14 14.79 8.24
CA ILE A 95 -6.67 14.73 6.85
C ILE A 95 -5.38 15.55 6.71
N ALA A 96 -5.33 16.77 7.25
CA ALA A 96 -4.13 17.61 7.21
C ALA A 96 -2.92 16.90 7.83
N ALA A 97 -3.07 16.31 9.02
CA ALA A 97 -2.01 15.57 9.68
C ALA A 97 -1.55 14.35 8.86
N ALA A 98 -2.48 13.61 8.26
CA ALA A 98 -2.16 12.46 7.41
C ALA A 98 -1.38 12.86 6.14
N LEU A 99 -1.67 14.04 5.58
CA LEU A 99 -0.98 14.61 4.43
C LEU A 99 0.40 15.16 4.81
N ASP A 100 0.48 15.93 5.90
CA ASP A 100 1.70 16.58 6.40
C ASP A 100 2.75 15.56 6.81
N ALA A 101 2.35 14.49 7.51
CA ALA A 101 3.22 13.40 7.92
C ALA A 101 3.96 12.72 6.74
N ARG A 102 3.47 12.92 5.52
CA ARG A 102 3.99 12.31 4.30
C ARG A 102 4.45 13.34 3.27
N GLY A 103 4.52 14.61 3.65
CA GLY A 103 4.95 15.71 2.78
C GLY A 103 4.13 15.82 1.48
N ILE A 104 2.83 15.50 1.52
CA ILE A 104 1.98 15.49 0.33
C ILE A 104 1.62 16.92 -0.07
N PRO A 105 2.04 17.44 -1.24
CA PRO A 105 1.90 18.86 -1.55
C PRO A 105 0.47 19.33 -1.82
N GLY A 106 -0.42 18.45 -2.29
CA GLY A 106 -1.78 18.80 -2.62
C GLY A 106 -2.70 17.58 -2.76
N ALA A 107 -3.91 17.73 -2.25
CA ALA A 107 -4.92 16.67 -2.23
C ALA A 107 -6.34 17.23 -2.28
N GLN A 108 -7.28 16.40 -2.73
CA GLN A 108 -8.71 16.61 -2.54
C GLN A 108 -9.31 15.32 -1.97
N VAL A 109 -10.10 15.46 -0.91
CA VAL A 109 -10.87 14.39 -0.28
C VAL A 109 -12.34 14.80 -0.31
N VAL A 110 -13.22 13.92 -0.81
CA VAL A 110 -14.66 14.17 -0.84
C VAL A 110 -15.35 13.04 -0.11
N HIS A 111 -16.11 13.37 0.93
CA HIS A 111 -16.97 12.45 1.66
C HIS A 111 -18.42 12.74 1.30
N ARG A 112 -19.18 11.67 1.08
CA ARG A 112 -20.61 11.75 0.85
C ARG A 112 -21.30 10.70 1.71
N VAL A 113 -22.35 11.13 2.40
CA VAL A 113 -23.25 10.26 3.17
C VAL A 113 -24.69 10.71 2.95
N GLY A 114 -25.52 9.82 2.41
CA GLY A 114 -26.87 10.15 2.01
C GLY A 114 -26.89 11.31 1.01
N THR A 115 -27.55 12.41 1.38
CA THR A 115 -27.60 13.62 0.55
C THR A 115 -26.47 14.62 0.80
N THR A 116 -25.70 14.45 1.87
CA THR A 116 -24.66 15.39 2.30
C THR A 116 -23.35 15.10 1.57
N THR A 117 -22.68 16.14 1.08
CA THR A 117 -21.36 16.03 0.46
C THR A 117 -20.46 17.13 0.99
N GLU A 118 -19.27 16.74 1.42
CA GLU A 118 -18.24 17.61 1.97
C GLU A 118 -16.97 17.42 1.14
N SER A 119 -16.35 18.52 0.71
CA SER A 119 -15.11 18.54 -0.07
C SER A 119 -14.04 19.25 0.72
N TYR A 120 -12.92 18.56 0.91
CA TYR A 120 -11.75 19.03 1.62
C TYR A 120 -10.60 19.17 0.63
N THR A 121 -10.01 20.36 0.53
CA THR A 121 -8.94 20.68 -0.41
C THR A 121 -7.70 21.15 0.33
N PHE A 122 -6.56 20.53 0.07
CA PHE A 122 -5.32 20.81 0.78
C PHE A 122 -4.19 21.19 -0.16
N GLY A 123 -3.36 22.12 0.30
CA GLY A 123 -2.08 22.45 -0.32
C GLY A 123 -2.17 23.09 -1.70
N VAL A 124 -1.25 22.72 -2.58
CA VAL A 124 -1.00 23.38 -3.87
C VAL A 124 -1.03 22.42 -5.05
N GLN A 125 -1.46 22.93 -6.20
CA GLN A 125 -1.44 22.21 -7.46
C GLN A 125 0.00 21.94 -7.95
N SER A 126 0.91 22.86 -7.62
CA SER A 126 2.33 22.76 -7.94
C SER A 126 3.13 23.62 -6.97
N THR A 127 4.15 23.06 -6.32
CA THR A 127 5.08 23.80 -5.45
C THR A 127 5.86 24.88 -6.22
N ALA A 128 6.02 24.75 -7.53
CA ALA A 128 6.66 25.78 -8.37
C ALA A 128 5.78 27.02 -8.61
N THR A 129 4.46 26.85 -8.64
CA THR A 129 3.52 27.95 -8.92
C THR A 129 2.83 28.49 -7.67
N GLY A 130 2.72 27.66 -6.62
CA GLY A 130 2.00 27.99 -5.39
C GLY A 130 0.48 28.10 -5.56
N VAL A 131 -0.08 27.74 -6.71
CA VAL A 131 -1.53 27.80 -6.95
C VAL A 131 -2.22 26.82 -5.99
N PRO A 132 -3.18 27.25 -5.15
CA PRO A 132 -3.86 26.35 -4.23
C PRO A 132 -4.67 25.27 -4.96
N VAL A 133 -4.79 24.09 -4.34
CA VAL A 133 -5.84 23.14 -4.73
C VAL A 133 -7.19 23.77 -4.41
N ALA A 134 -8.10 23.67 -5.36
CA ALA A 134 -9.49 24.13 -5.26
C ALA A 134 -10.43 23.01 -5.70
N GLU A 135 -11.74 23.15 -5.44
CA GLU A 135 -12.74 22.13 -5.74
C GLU A 135 -12.81 21.74 -7.23
N ASP A 136 -12.44 22.66 -8.13
CA ASP A 136 -12.41 22.48 -9.58
C ASP A 136 -11.02 22.09 -10.13
N THR A 137 -10.06 21.79 -9.26
CA THR A 137 -8.73 21.30 -9.64
C THR A 137 -8.83 19.92 -10.29
N LEU A 138 -8.27 19.79 -11.49
CA LEU A 138 -8.24 18.52 -12.21
C LEU A 138 -7.08 17.65 -11.73
N PHE A 139 -7.43 16.51 -11.15
CA PHE A 139 -6.53 15.43 -10.80
C PHE A 139 -6.51 14.36 -11.88
N GLN A 140 -5.40 13.63 -11.99
CA GLN A 140 -5.37 12.39 -12.77
C GLN A 140 -5.99 11.27 -11.94
N ALA A 141 -7.07 10.69 -12.43
CA ALA A 141 -7.70 9.56 -11.77
C ALA A 141 -6.96 8.24 -12.00
N ALA A 142 -6.01 8.22 -12.93
CA ALA A 142 -5.26 7.03 -13.27
C ALA A 142 -6.23 5.85 -13.47
N SER A 143 -6.03 4.72 -12.80
CA SER A 143 -6.86 3.52 -13.00
C SER A 143 -8.32 3.63 -12.57
N LEU A 144 -8.74 4.67 -11.83
CA LEU A 144 -10.18 4.96 -11.63
C LEU A 144 -10.91 5.23 -12.96
N SER A 145 -10.18 5.54 -14.03
CA SER A 145 -10.68 5.58 -15.42
C SER A 145 -11.39 4.29 -15.82
N LYS A 146 -10.93 3.14 -15.31
CA LYS A 146 -11.49 1.81 -15.66
C LYS A 146 -12.90 1.64 -15.17
N VAL A 147 -13.24 2.17 -14.01
CA VAL A 147 -14.60 2.07 -13.45
C VAL A 147 -15.60 2.84 -14.31
N VAL A 148 -15.21 4.03 -14.79
CA VAL A 148 -16.00 4.83 -15.73
C VAL A 148 -16.14 4.11 -17.08
N GLY A 149 -15.06 3.52 -17.59
CA GLY A 149 -15.10 2.71 -18.81
C GLY A 149 -15.96 1.47 -18.66
N ALA A 150 -15.87 0.77 -17.52
CA ALA A 150 -16.65 -0.42 -17.22
C ALA A 150 -18.15 -0.11 -17.22
N TYR A 151 -18.57 0.98 -16.60
CA TYR A 151 -19.96 1.46 -16.68
C TYR A 151 -20.42 1.61 -18.13
N GLU A 152 -19.62 2.27 -18.97
CA GLU A 152 -19.97 2.46 -20.38
C GLU A 152 -20.00 1.12 -21.14
N PHE A 153 -19.06 0.21 -20.89
CA PHE A 153 -19.06 -1.12 -21.50
C PHE A 153 -20.30 -1.93 -21.10
N LEU A 154 -20.71 -1.85 -19.83
CA LEU A 154 -21.90 -2.51 -19.32
C LEU A 154 -23.18 -1.89 -19.91
N LYS A 155 -23.22 -0.57 -20.15
CA LYS A 155 -24.32 0.03 -20.92
C LYS A 155 -24.44 -0.57 -22.33
N ARG A 156 -23.32 -0.85 -22.98
CA ARG A 156 -23.31 -1.52 -24.30
C ARG A 156 -23.80 -2.96 -24.21
N VAL A 157 -23.52 -3.65 -23.11
CA VAL A 157 -24.09 -4.98 -22.80
C VAL A 157 -25.60 -4.88 -22.60
N ASP A 158 -26.07 -3.95 -21.77
CA ASP A 158 -27.50 -3.77 -21.46
C ASP A 158 -28.32 -3.38 -22.70
N ALA A 159 -27.72 -2.60 -23.60
CA ALA A 159 -28.29 -2.24 -24.89
C ALA A 159 -28.23 -3.38 -25.94
N GLY A 160 -27.63 -4.52 -25.61
CA GLY A 160 -27.45 -5.67 -26.52
C GLY A 160 -26.50 -5.41 -27.69
N GLN A 161 -25.59 -4.43 -27.56
CA GLN A 161 -24.61 -4.09 -28.60
C GLN A 161 -23.37 -4.99 -28.53
N ILE A 162 -23.03 -5.45 -27.33
CA ILE A 162 -22.05 -6.50 -27.08
C ILE A 162 -22.61 -7.48 -26.03
N ASP A 163 -22.00 -8.64 -25.90
CA ASP A 163 -22.32 -9.65 -24.90
C ASP A 163 -21.07 -9.95 -24.08
N LEU A 164 -21.23 -10.17 -22.78
CA LEU A 164 -20.12 -10.34 -21.84
C LEU A 164 -19.24 -11.56 -22.15
N ASP A 165 -19.82 -12.59 -22.76
CA ASP A 165 -19.22 -13.91 -22.92
C ASP A 165 -18.93 -14.27 -24.39
N THR A 166 -19.22 -13.34 -25.31
CA THR A 166 -18.81 -13.44 -26.71
C THR A 166 -17.37 -12.95 -26.90
N PRO A 167 -16.51 -13.68 -27.62
CA PRO A 167 -15.14 -13.26 -27.87
C PRO A 167 -15.06 -11.89 -28.55
N LEU A 168 -14.16 -11.02 -28.07
CA LEU A 168 -13.97 -9.67 -28.61
C LEU A 168 -13.54 -9.67 -30.08
N TRP A 169 -12.87 -10.74 -30.51
CA TRP A 169 -12.50 -10.97 -31.90
C TRP A 169 -13.68 -10.97 -32.86
N ASP A 170 -14.85 -11.46 -32.41
CA ASP A 170 -16.05 -11.58 -33.25
C ASP A 170 -16.68 -10.20 -33.53
N TYR A 171 -16.46 -9.23 -32.64
CA TYR A 171 -16.87 -7.83 -32.83
C TYR A 171 -15.85 -7.02 -33.62
N TYR A 172 -14.56 -7.20 -33.30
CA TYR A 172 -13.47 -6.48 -33.94
C TYR A 172 -12.22 -7.38 -34.04
N PRO A 173 -11.84 -7.81 -35.25
CA PRO A 173 -10.60 -8.57 -35.51
C PRO A 173 -9.34 -7.72 -35.30
N SER A 174 -9.07 -7.32 -34.07
CA SER A 174 -8.02 -6.37 -33.71
C SER A 174 -6.63 -6.92 -34.10
N PRO A 175 -5.76 -6.10 -34.71
CA PRO A 175 -4.37 -6.46 -34.96
C PRO A 175 -3.63 -6.92 -33.70
N ARG A 176 -4.07 -6.46 -32.51
CA ARG A 176 -3.43 -6.77 -31.23
C ARG A 176 -3.59 -8.22 -30.80
N ILE A 177 -4.58 -8.96 -31.31
CA ILE A 177 -4.83 -10.36 -30.92
C ILE A 177 -4.82 -11.31 -32.13
N ALA A 178 -4.46 -10.81 -33.32
CA ALA A 178 -4.57 -11.54 -34.59
C ALA A 178 -3.72 -12.82 -34.66
N ASP A 179 -2.56 -12.84 -34.01
CA ASP A 179 -1.58 -13.92 -34.14
C ASP A 179 -1.65 -14.97 -33.01
N SER A 180 -2.65 -14.89 -32.13
CA SER A 180 -2.80 -15.80 -31.00
C SER A 180 -4.24 -16.32 -30.91
N ALA A 181 -4.41 -17.62 -31.19
CA ALA A 181 -5.71 -18.29 -31.07
C ALA A 181 -6.25 -18.21 -29.63
N ALA A 182 -5.38 -18.26 -28.61
CA ALA A 182 -5.78 -18.06 -27.22
C ALA A 182 -6.28 -16.62 -26.97
N ALA A 183 -5.58 -15.61 -27.50
CA ALA A 183 -6.00 -14.21 -27.34
C ALA A 183 -7.35 -13.93 -28.02
N GLN A 184 -7.66 -14.64 -29.11
CA GLN A 184 -8.95 -14.55 -29.82
C GLN A 184 -10.13 -15.10 -29.02
N THR A 185 -9.90 -15.79 -27.90
CA THR A 185 -10.97 -16.28 -27.00
C THR A 185 -11.36 -15.29 -25.90
N VAL A 186 -10.62 -14.18 -25.75
CA VAL A 186 -10.87 -13.19 -24.69
C VAL A 186 -12.22 -12.51 -24.90
N THR A 187 -13.03 -12.46 -23.84
CA THR A 187 -14.36 -11.82 -23.81
C THR A 187 -14.35 -10.51 -23.04
N ALA A 188 -15.45 -9.74 -23.10
CA ALA A 188 -15.60 -8.52 -22.30
C ALA A 188 -15.58 -8.82 -20.79
N ARG A 189 -16.21 -9.92 -20.34
CA ARG A 189 -16.16 -10.37 -18.94
C ARG A 189 -14.72 -10.58 -18.48
N MET A 190 -13.91 -11.26 -19.29
CA MET A 190 -12.50 -11.52 -18.95
C MET A 190 -11.67 -10.24 -18.86
N VAL A 191 -11.98 -9.23 -19.68
CA VAL A 191 -11.34 -7.91 -19.57
C VAL A 191 -11.72 -7.23 -18.26
N LEU A 192 -13.03 -7.16 -17.97
CA LEU A 192 -13.58 -6.44 -16.81
C LEU A 192 -13.14 -7.08 -15.48
N ASN A 193 -13.09 -8.42 -15.41
CA ASN A 193 -12.66 -9.15 -14.22
C ASN A 193 -11.17 -9.51 -14.20
N HIS A 194 -10.37 -8.94 -15.12
CA HIS A 194 -8.92 -9.15 -15.22
C HIS A 194 -8.48 -10.62 -15.34
N THR A 195 -9.24 -11.47 -16.03
CA THR A 195 -8.85 -12.87 -16.28
C THR A 195 -8.35 -13.14 -17.70
N THR A 196 -8.00 -12.11 -18.47
CA THR A 196 -7.51 -12.27 -19.85
C THR A 196 -6.16 -12.99 -19.96
N GLY A 197 -5.36 -12.97 -18.90
CA GLY A 197 -3.96 -13.38 -18.92
C GLY A 197 -3.02 -12.39 -19.63
N PHE A 198 -3.52 -11.26 -20.13
CA PHE A 198 -2.69 -10.23 -20.75
C PHE A 198 -1.85 -9.48 -19.71
N PRO A 199 -0.63 -9.03 -20.06
CA PRO A 199 0.14 -8.16 -19.18
C PRO A 199 -0.58 -6.82 -18.95
N ASN A 200 -0.16 -6.08 -17.92
CA ASN A 200 -0.66 -4.72 -17.71
C ASN A 200 -0.36 -3.81 -18.91
N TRP A 201 0.89 -3.82 -19.36
CA TRP A 201 1.37 -3.12 -20.55
C TRP A 201 2.38 -4.00 -21.29
N ALA A 202 1.99 -4.54 -22.45
CA ALA A 202 2.84 -5.36 -23.31
C ALA A 202 3.92 -4.54 -24.06
N GLY A 203 3.72 -3.23 -24.18
CA GLY A 203 4.62 -2.35 -24.90
C GLY A 203 4.27 -0.87 -24.70
N ALA A 204 4.46 -0.06 -25.74
CA ALA A 204 4.07 1.34 -25.69
C ALA A 204 2.58 1.49 -25.40
N VAL A 205 2.24 2.32 -24.42
CA VAL A 205 0.86 2.64 -24.07
C VAL A 205 0.14 3.24 -25.29
N ASN A 206 -1.15 2.91 -25.46
CA ASN A 206 -1.97 3.27 -26.64
C ASN A 206 -1.56 2.60 -27.96
N SER A 207 -0.67 1.61 -27.93
CA SER A 207 -0.29 0.90 -29.15
C SER A 207 -1.46 0.09 -29.70
N GLU A 208 -1.87 0.41 -30.93
CA GLU A 208 -2.91 -0.32 -31.69
C GLU A 208 -2.43 -1.64 -32.30
N THR A 209 -1.11 -1.87 -32.30
CA THR A 209 -0.49 -2.97 -33.05
C THR A 209 0.40 -3.86 -32.19
N THR A 210 0.67 -3.48 -30.93
CA THR A 210 1.41 -4.36 -30.04
C THR A 210 0.57 -5.60 -29.77
N LEU A 211 1.12 -6.75 -30.16
CA LEU A 211 0.50 -8.06 -29.96
C LEU A 211 0.36 -8.35 -28.46
N LEU A 212 -0.83 -8.80 -28.08
CA LEU A 212 -1.19 -9.24 -26.75
C LEU A 212 -1.14 -10.77 -26.72
N VAL A 213 -0.20 -11.29 -25.94
CA VAL A 213 -0.02 -12.72 -25.72
C VAL A 213 -0.41 -13.02 -24.28
N PRO A 214 -1.44 -13.86 -24.03
CA PRO A 214 -1.79 -14.27 -22.69
C PRO A 214 -0.64 -15.05 -22.04
N GLY A 215 -0.23 -14.67 -20.83
CA GLY A 215 0.72 -15.41 -20.00
C GLY A 215 0.09 -16.61 -19.29
N THR A 216 -1.24 -16.60 -19.15
CA THR A 216 -2.05 -17.70 -18.62
C THR A 216 -3.22 -18.00 -19.55
N THR A 217 -3.94 -19.09 -19.29
CA THR A 217 -5.14 -19.40 -20.07
C THR A 217 -6.21 -18.34 -19.75
N PRO A 218 -6.81 -17.68 -20.77
CA PRO A 218 -7.90 -16.74 -20.53
C PRO A 218 -9.02 -17.38 -19.71
N GLY A 219 -9.51 -16.65 -18.71
CA GLY A 219 -10.54 -17.07 -17.77
C GLY A 219 -10.05 -17.86 -16.55
N THR A 220 -8.76 -18.21 -16.43
CA THR A 220 -8.29 -19.11 -15.35
C THR A 220 -7.63 -18.44 -14.15
N SER A 221 -7.19 -17.18 -14.28
CA SER A 221 -6.43 -16.51 -13.22
C SER A 221 -6.53 -15.00 -13.34
N PHE A 222 -6.59 -14.30 -12.22
CA PHE A 222 -6.50 -12.85 -12.19
C PHE A 222 -5.11 -12.36 -12.62
N SER A 223 -5.09 -11.34 -13.48
CA SER A 223 -3.90 -10.61 -13.91
C SER A 223 -4.33 -9.22 -14.35
N TYR A 224 -3.99 -8.22 -13.53
CA TYR A 224 -4.41 -6.83 -13.76
C TYR A 224 -3.89 -6.31 -15.11
N SER A 225 -4.82 -5.90 -16.00
CA SER A 225 -4.50 -5.55 -17.37
C SER A 225 -5.10 -4.23 -17.86
N GLY A 226 -4.27 -3.19 -18.00
CA GLY A 226 -4.61 -1.96 -18.71
C GLY A 226 -4.78 -2.17 -20.21
N ASP A 227 -3.95 -3.03 -20.81
CA ASP A 227 -4.03 -3.37 -22.22
C ASP A 227 -5.31 -4.13 -22.60
N GLY A 228 -5.85 -4.96 -21.70
CA GLY A 228 -7.16 -5.60 -21.89
C GLY A 228 -8.30 -4.58 -21.94
N PHE A 229 -8.30 -3.61 -21.01
CA PHE A 229 -9.26 -2.51 -21.00
C PHE A 229 -9.17 -1.65 -22.26
N PHE A 230 -7.95 -1.37 -22.70
CA PHE A 230 -7.71 -0.60 -23.90
C PHE A 230 -8.13 -1.37 -25.18
N LEU A 231 -7.99 -2.70 -25.21
CA LEU A 231 -8.57 -3.53 -26.29
C LEU A 231 -10.10 -3.42 -26.32
N LEU A 232 -10.77 -3.51 -25.17
CA LEU A 232 -12.22 -3.37 -25.10
C LEU A 232 -12.68 -1.96 -25.50
N GLN A 233 -11.94 -0.91 -25.12
CA GLN A 233 -12.13 0.43 -25.67
C GLN A 233 -12.08 0.42 -27.20
N SER A 234 -11.04 -0.15 -27.83
CA SER A 234 -10.91 -0.18 -29.29
C SER A 234 -12.06 -0.93 -29.97
N VAL A 235 -12.61 -1.98 -29.34
CA VAL A 235 -13.81 -2.69 -29.83
C VAL A 235 -15.01 -1.76 -29.83
N ILE A 236 -15.25 -1.03 -28.74
CA ILE A 236 -16.37 -0.09 -28.66
C ILE A 236 -16.20 1.09 -29.61
N GLU A 237 -15.00 1.66 -29.74
CA GLU A 237 -14.69 2.69 -30.75
C GLU A 237 -14.97 2.18 -32.17
N HIS A 238 -14.65 0.90 -32.45
CA HIS A 238 -14.92 0.28 -33.75
C HIS A 238 -16.43 0.16 -34.03
N LEU A 239 -17.21 -0.29 -33.06
CA LEU A 239 -18.65 -0.50 -33.20
C LEU A 239 -19.43 0.82 -33.28
N ASP A 240 -19.02 1.82 -32.49
CA ASP A 240 -19.71 3.11 -32.38
C ASP A 240 -19.25 4.12 -33.44
N GLY A 241 -17.98 4.05 -33.86
CA GLY A 241 -17.38 4.92 -34.87
C GLY A 241 -16.90 6.29 -34.35
N ARG A 242 -17.11 6.59 -33.06
CA ARG A 242 -16.57 7.77 -32.35
C ARG A 242 -15.35 7.37 -31.50
N PRO A 243 -14.42 8.31 -31.24
CA PRO A 243 -13.36 8.08 -30.26
C PRO A 243 -13.94 8.01 -28.84
N PHE A 244 -13.32 7.23 -27.97
CA PHE A 244 -13.89 6.89 -26.67
C PHE A 244 -14.01 8.08 -25.71
N ASP A 245 -13.15 9.09 -25.85
CA ASP A 245 -13.25 10.33 -25.09
C ASP A 245 -14.54 11.11 -25.43
N GLN A 246 -14.97 11.09 -26.69
CA GLN A 246 -16.26 11.63 -27.10
C GLN A 246 -17.43 10.77 -26.57
N ILE A 247 -17.31 9.44 -26.62
CA ILE A 247 -18.34 8.54 -26.11
C ILE A 247 -18.59 8.81 -24.62
N LEU A 248 -17.54 8.79 -23.79
CA LEU A 248 -17.67 9.06 -22.36
C LEU A 248 -18.15 10.49 -22.07
N HIS A 249 -17.71 11.48 -22.85
CA HIS A 249 -18.22 12.84 -22.72
C HIS A 249 -19.73 12.91 -22.94
N ASP A 250 -20.22 12.39 -24.06
CA ASP A 250 -21.62 12.55 -24.48
C ASP A 250 -22.57 11.66 -23.68
N GLU A 251 -22.10 10.49 -23.25
CA GLU A 251 -22.97 9.44 -22.68
C GLU A 251 -22.78 9.19 -21.18
N VAL A 252 -21.74 9.75 -20.56
CA VAL A 252 -21.49 9.63 -19.13
C VAL A 252 -21.34 11.01 -18.49
N PHE A 253 -20.38 11.82 -18.96
CA PHE A 253 -20.04 13.07 -18.28
C PHE A 253 -21.16 14.11 -18.38
N VAL A 254 -21.69 14.37 -19.58
CA VAL A 254 -22.79 15.32 -19.78
C VAL A 254 -24.08 14.88 -19.06
N PRO A 255 -24.57 13.63 -19.20
CA PRO A 255 -25.76 13.17 -18.48
C PRO A 255 -25.63 13.21 -16.95
N PHE A 256 -24.42 12.98 -16.43
CA PHE A 256 -24.15 13.03 -15.00
C PHE A 256 -23.79 14.42 -14.46
N GLY A 257 -23.59 15.40 -15.34
CA GLY A 257 -23.22 16.76 -14.95
C GLY A 257 -21.75 16.89 -14.54
N MET A 258 -20.90 15.95 -14.95
CA MET A 258 -19.46 15.93 -14.68
C MET A 258 -18.72 16.89 -15.61
N THR A 259 -18.94 18.19 -15.41
CA THR A 259 -18.42 19.25 -16.28
C THR A 259 -16.91 19.45 -16.17
N ASN A 260 -16.28 18.90 -15.15
CA ASN A 260 -14.85 18.95 -14.86
C ASN A 260 -14.15 17.63 -15.15
N THR A 261 -14.65 16.86 -16.12
CA THR A 261 -14.09 15.55 -16.44
C THR A 261 -13.73 15.42 -17.92
N THR A 262 -12.57 14.82 -18.22
CA THR A 262 -12.08 14.58 -19.59
C THR A 262 -11.06 13.43 -19.62
N LEU A 263 -10.90 12.73 -20.75
CA LEU A 263 -9.79 11.78 -20.96
C LEU A 263 -8.61 12.37 -21.73
N SER A 264 -8.81 13.55 -22.31
CA SER A 264 -7.88 14.19 -23.23
C SER A 264 -7.56 15.60 -22.73
N TYR A 265 -6.33 16.04 -22.97
CA TYR A 265 -5.87 17.38 -22.59
C TYR A 265 -6.67 18.47 -23.30
N ARG A 266 -7.14 19.46 -22.53
CA ARG A 266 -7.78 20.67 -23.04
C ARG A 266 -6.98 21.89 -22.59
N ALA A 267 -6.58 22.75 -23.52
CA ALA A 267 -5.79 23.94 -23.20
C ALA A 267 -6.48 24.87 -22.19
N ALA A 268 -7.82 24.89 -22.19
CA ALA A 268 -8.61 25.67 -21.23
C ALA A 268 -8.48 25.17 -19.78
N ASP A 269 -8.11 23.91 -19.56
CA ASP A 269 -7.96 23.32 -18.22
C ASP A 269 -6.55 23.41 -17.66
N ALA A 270 -5.56 23.79 -18.48
CA ALA A 270 -4.16 23.86 -18.05
C ALA A 270 -3.96 24.68 -16.75
N PRO A 271 -4.64 25.83 -16.52
CA PRO A 271 -4.46 26.61 -15.29
C PRO A 271 -4.94 25.94 -14.01
N ARG A 272 -5.78 24.90 -14.12
CA ARG A 272 -6.40 24.19 -12.99
C ARG A 272 -6.02 22.70 -12.97
N THR A 273 -5.05 22.29 -13.78
CA THR A 273 -4.60 20.90 -13.87
C THR A 273 -3.40 20.70 -12.96
N ILE A 274 -3.53 19.74 -12.04
CA ILE A 274 -2.49 19.45 -11.07
C ILE A 274 -1.28 18.76 -11.69
N VAL A 275 -0.08 19.06 -11.20
CA VAL A 275 1.14 18.31 -11.52
C VAL A 275 1.50 17.41 -10.35
N GLY A 276 2.12 16.26 -10.63
CA GLY A 276 2.55 15.34 -9.60
C GLY A 276 3.95 15.70 -9.12
N HIS A 277 4.22 15.45 -7.84
CA HIS A 277 5.50 15.70 -7.21
C HIS A 277 6.18 14.37 -6.89
N ASP A 278 7.49 14.31 -7.08
CA ASP A 278 8.27 13.18 -6.57
C ASP A 278 8.37 13.22 -5.04
N ALA A 279 9.02 12.21 -4.45
CA ALA A 279 9.16 12.09 -2.99
C ALA A 279 9.91 13.27 -2.35
N SER A 280 10.63 14.10 -3.12
CA SER A 280 11.30 15.32 -2.64
C SER A 280 10.41 16.57 -2.69
N GLY A 281 9.16 16.45 -3.13
CA GLY A 281 8.25 17.58 -3.35
C GLY A 281 8.56 18.37 -4.62
N THR A 282 9.39 17.83 -5.52
CA THR A 282 9.75 18.49 -6.79
C THR A 282 8.63 18.28 -7.82
N PRO A 283 8.09 19.35 -8.44
CA PRO A 283 6.98 19.23 -9.37
C PRO A 283 7.44 18.68 -10.72
N GLY A 284 6.74 17.66 -11.21
CA GLY A 284 6.90 17.11 -12.55
C GLY A 284 6.19 17.93 -13.63
N ALA A 285 6.32 17.49 -14.88
CA ALA A 285 5.61 18.09 -16.00
C ALA A 285 4.11 17.79 -15.94
N MET A 286 3.28 18.76 -16.33
CA MET A 286 1.84 18.55 -16.56
C MET A 286 1.64 17.47 -17.64
N SER A 287 0.71 16.55 -17.40
CA SER A 287 0.38 15.51 -18.37
C SER A 287 -0.50 16.06 -19.47
N THR A 288 -0.10 15.82 -20.71
CA THR A 288 -0.83 16.24 -21.91
C THR A 288 -1.23 15.00 -22.72
N TYR A 289 -2.32 14.34 -22.33
CA TYR A 289 -2.84 13.19 -23.06
C TYR A 289 -3.53 13.65 -24.34
N THR A 290 -2.97 13.31 -25.49
CA THR A 290 -3.55 13.64 -26.81
C THR A 290 -4.53 12.59 -27.31
N ARG A 291 -4.57 11.44 -26.64
CA ARG A 291 -5.52 10.36 -26.90
C ARG A 291 -6.01 9.79 -25.57
N GLY A 292 -7.32 9.75 -25.42
CA GLY A 292 -7.98 9.11 -24.28
C GLY A 292 -7.70 7.61 -24.23
N ASN A 293 -7.36 7.12 -23.05
CA ASN A 293 -7.26 5.70 -22.75
C ASN A 293 -8.02 5.42 -21.46
N THR A 294 -9.04 4.57 -21.57
CA THR A 294 -9.95 4.18 -20.49
C THR A 294 -9.24 3.54 -19.31
N ALA A 295 -7.99 3.09 -19.47
CA ALA A 295 -7.26 2.46 -18.39
C ALA A 295 -6.56 3.45 -17.46
N TYR A 296 -6.28 4.70 -17.86
CA TYR A 296 -5.45 5.59 -17.04
C TYR A 296 -5.50 7.12 -17.28
N THR A 297 -6.15 7.64 -18.34
CA THR A 297 -5.99 9.07 -18.72
C THR A 297 -7.08 10.01 -18.21
N LEU A 298 -8.07 9.53 -17.46
CA LEU A 298 -9.12 10.38 -16.92
C LEU A 298 -8.52 11.49 -16.04
N GLN A 299 -8.92 12.72 -16.34
CA GLN A 299 -8.73 13.90 -15.51
C GLN A 299 -10.09 14.34 -14.98
N THR A 300 -10.23 14.50 -13.67
CA THR A 300 -11.51 14.75 -12.97
C THR A 300 -11.28 15.53 -11.69
N THR A 301 -12.36 15.98 -11.04
CA THR A 301 -12.37 16.44 -9.65
C THR A 301 -12.92 15.35 -8.72
N GLY A 302 -12.69 15.50 -7.41
CA GLY A 302 -13.35 14.75 -6.34
C GLY A 302 -14.87 14.77 -6.43
N LEU A 303 -15.43 15.95 -6.68
CA LEU A 303 -16.89 16.17 -6.74
C LEU A 303 -17.53 15.50 -7.96
N ASP A 304 -16.92 15.61 -9.14
CA ASP A 304 -17.40 14.95 -10.36
C ASP A 304 -17.35 13.43 -10.20
N TYR A 305 -16.25 12.89 -9.67
CA TYR A 305 -16.10 11.45 -9.49
C TYR A 305 -17.06 10.91 -8.42
N THR A 306 -17.29 11.65 -7.34
CA THR A 306 -18.32 11.31 -6.32
C THR A 306 -19.72 11.31 -6.94
N THR A 307 -20.01 12.23 -7.85
CA THR A 307 -21.29 12.25 -8.60
C THR A 307 -21.44 10.99 -9.46
N PHE A 308 -20.38 10.57 -10.15
CA PHE A 308 -20.36 9.31 -10.89
C PHE A 308 -20.58 8.10 -9.99
N LEU A 309 -19.86 7.99 -8.87
CA LEU A 309 -20.03 6.88 -7.92
C LEU A 309 -21.46 6.81 -7.41
N GLN A 310 -22.05 7.95 -7.01
CA GLN A 310 -23.41 7.98 -6.51
C GLN A 310 -24.43 7.55 -7.57
N ARG A 311 -24.37 8.13 -8.76
CA ARG A 311 -25.40 7.93 -9.80
C ARG A 311 -25.24 6.59 -10.50
N ALA A 312 -24.03 6.28 -10.94
CA ALA A 312 -23.75 5.08 -11.73
C ALA A 312 -23.57 3.85 -10.85
N VAL A 313 -22.66 3.92 -9.89
CA VAL A 313 -22.19 2.74 -9.14
C VAL A 313 -23.16 2.38 -8.01
N ILE A 314 -23.57 3.34 -7.19
CA ILE A 314 -24.47 3.08 -6.05
C ILE A 314 -25.92 2.95 -6.53
N ASN A 315 -26.42 3.90 -7.31
CA ASN A 315 -27.82 3.92 -7.74
C ASN A 315 -28.13 3.08 -8.99
N GLY A 316 -27.11 2.61 -9.73
CA GLY A 316 -27.30 1.82 -10.95
C GLY A 316 -27.94 2.59 -12.11
N GLU A 317 -27.90 3.93 -12.09
CA GLU A 317 -28.56 4.74 -13.11
C GLU A 317 -28.00 4.40 -14.49
N GLY A 318 -28.87 4.03 -15.43
CA GLY A 318 -28.49 3.71 -16.81
C GLY A 318 -28.24 2.23 -17.09
N LEU A 319 -28.31 1.34 -16.08
CA LEU A 319 -28.23 -0.11 -16.23
C LEU A 319 -29.53 -0.79 -15.78
N SER A 320 -29.83 -1.96 -16.34
CA SER A 320 -30.86 -2.84 -15.79
C SER A 320 -30.47 -3.32 -14.38
N PRO A 321 -31.45 -3.55 -13.47
CA PRO A 321 -31.15 -4.00 -12.11
C PRO A 321 -30.30 -5.28 -12.06
N ALA A 322 -30.53 -6.22 -12.99
CA ALA A 322 -29.78 -7.47 -13.05
C ALA A 322 -28.31 -7.25 -13.42
N LEU A 323 -28.04 -6.36 -14.38
CA LEU A 323 -26.66 -6.08 -14.80
C LEU A 323 -25.94 -5.20 -13.76
N HIS A 324 -26.65 -4.31 -13.08
CA HIS A 324 -26.10 -3.55 -11.95
C HIS A 324 -25.71 -4.46 -10.78
N GLU A 325 -26.55 -5.45 -10.44
CA GLU A 325 -26.21 -6.48 -9.46
C GLU A 325 -24.99 -7.30 -9.90
N GLU A 326 -24.93 -7.70 -11.18
CA GLU A 326 -23.79 -8.45 -11.73
C GLU A 326 -22.49 -7.63 -11.76
N TRP A 327 -22.57 -6.31 -11.95
CA TRP A 327 -21.41 -5.42 -11.92
C TRP A 327 -20.69 -5.47 -10.57
N LEU A 328 -21.45 -5.47 -9.48
CA LEU A 328 -20.95 -5.42 -8.11
C LEU A 328 -20.84 -6.80 -7.45
N ALA A 329 -21.10 -7.88 -8.19
CA ALA A 329 -20.94 -9.25 -7.71
C ALA A 329 -19.52 -9.77 -7.96
N PRO A 330 -18.98 -10.65 -7.09
CA PRO A 330 -17.71 -11.32 -7.33
C PRO A 330 -17.68 -12.05 -8.68
N SER A 331 -16.66 -11.75 -9.49
CA SER A 331 -16.45 -12.31 -10.82
C SER A 331 -15.11 -13.02 -10.99
N SER A 332 -14.09 -12.66 -10.21
CA SER A 332 -12.83 -13.39 -10.12
C SER A 332 -12.15 -13.19 -8.77
N ASP A 333 -11.41 -14.21 -8.35
CA ASP A 333 -10.56 -14.15 -7.15
C ASP A 333 -9.39 -13.22 -7.46
N ALA A 334 -9.25 -12.10 -6.76
CA ALA A 334 -8.27 -11.05 -7.03
C ALA A 334 -6.82 -11.44 -6.64
N VAL A 335 -6.41 -12.67 -6.92
CA VAL A 335 -5.09 -13.21 -6.54
C VAL A 335 -4.01 -12.60 -7.42
N ARG A 336 -3.08 -11.85 -6.81
CA ARG A 336 -2.02 -11.14 -7.55
C ARG A 336 -0.91 -12.08 -8.04
N ASP A 337 -0.50 -13.06 -7.23
CA ASP A 337 0.41 -14.14 -7.60
C ASP A 337 0.42 -15.26 -6.53
N ALA A 338 1.14 -16.36 -6.78
CA ALA A 338 1.23 -17.49 -5.86
C ALA A 338 2.03 -17.21 -4.57
N ALA A 339 2.83 -16.14 -4.54
CA ALA A 339 3.61 -15.71 -3.38
C ALA A 339 2.80 -14.77 -2.46
N ASN A 340 1.72 -14.18 -2.97
CA ASN A 340 0.80 -13.31 -2.26
C ASN A 340 -0.62 -13.91 -2.31
N PRO A 341 -0.92 -14.90 -1.44
CA PRO A 341 -2.18 -15.63 -1.51
C PRO A 341 -3.38 -14.69 -1.40
N ALA A 342 -4.48 -15.05 -2.06
CA ALA A 342 -5.73 -14.30 -2.08
C ALA A 342 -6.08 -13.75 -0.69
N ASN A 343 -6.32 -12.44 -0.58
CA ASN A 343 -6.96 -11.90 0.62
C ASN A 343 -8.40 -12.43 0.59
N PRO A 344 -8.85 -13.23 1.58
CA PRO A 344 -10.17 -13.86 1.56
C PRO A 344 -11.33 -12.86 1.61
N PHE A 345 -11.03 -11.58 1.85
CA PHE A 345 -12.00 -10.49 1.89
C PHE A 345 -11.98 -9.65 0.61
N ILE A 346 -11.20 -10.01 -0.41
CA ILE A 346 -11.07 -9.24 -1.65
C ILE A 346 -11.39 -10.10 -2.86
N ASP A 347 -12.40 -9.64 -3.59
CA ASP A 347 -12.78 -10.14 -4.91
C ASP A 347 -12.74 -9.03 -5.94
N TRP A 348 -12.88 -9.41 -7.21
CA TRP A 348 -13.04 -8.45 -8.30
C TRP A 348 -14.39 -8.64 -8.99
N GLY A 349 -15.14 -7.55 -9.12
CA GLY A 349 -16.36 -7.48 -9.90
C GLY A 349 -16.08 -7.17 -11.38
N LEU A 350 -17.05 -6.59 -12.08
CA LEU A 350 -16.86 -6.20 -13.48
C LEU A 350 -16.20 -4.81 -13.57
N GLY A 351 -14.88 -4.77 -13.43
CA GLY A 351 -14.06 -3.54 -13.55
C GLY A 351 -14.00 -2.70 -12.27
N ILE A 352 -14.34 -3.30 -11.12
CA ILE A 352 -14.32 -2.68 -9.81
C ILE A 352 -13.89 -3.70 -8.75
N GLY A 353 -13.14 -3.27 -7.73
CA GLY A 353 -12.75 -4.11 -6.62
C GLY A 353 -13.88 -4.23 -5.60
N LEU A 354 -13.95 -5.39 -4.93
CA LEU A 354 -14.89 -5.67 -3.86
C LEU A 354 -14.11 -5.95 -2.57
N GLU A 355 -14.65 -5.50 -1.44
CA GLU A 355 -14.12 -5.78 -0.12
C GLU A 355 -15.26 -6.19 0.81
N ASP A 356 -15.10 -7.29 1.52
CA ASP A 356 -15.95 -7.62 2.67
C ASP A 356 -15.32 -7.04 3.95
N SER A 357 -16.06 -6.18 4.66
CA SER A 357 -15.61 -5.57 5.92
C SER A 357 -16.69 -5.60 7.01
N GLU A 358 -16.33 -5.06 8.18
CA GLU A 358 -17.22 -4.90 9.33
C GLU A 358 -18.45 -4.02 9.03
N LEU A 359 -18.40 -3.19 7.98
CA LEU A 359 -19.51 -2.33 7.53
C LEU A 359 -20.37 -2.94 6.41
N GLY A 360 -20.05 -4.16 5.97
CA GLY A 360 -20.66 -4.83 4.83
C GLY A 360 -19.74 -4.80 3.59
N GLN A 361 -20.32 -5.11 2.43
CA GLN A 361 -19.56 -5.12 1.18
C GLN A 361 -19.26 -3.68 0.73
N GLY A 362 -17.97 -3.36 0.65
CA GLY A 362 -17.43 -2.16 0.05
C GLY A 362 -17.07 -2.38 -1.42
N VAL A 363 -17.23 -1.32 -2.22
CA VAL A 363 -16.73 -1.24 -3.59
C VAL A 363 -15.60 -0.23 -3.66
N TRP A 364 -14.51 -0.56 -4.35
CA TRP A 364 -13.29 0.24 -4.30
C TRP A 364 -12.49 0.16 -5.59
N HIS A 365 -11.61 1.13 -5.79
CA HIS A 365 -10.57 1.06 -6.82
C HIS A 365 -9.40 1.99 -6.45
N TRP A 366 -8.19 1.65 -6.92
CA TRP A 366 -7.01 2.50 -6.79
C TRP A 366 -6.54 3.04 -8.14
N GLY A 367 -5.82 4.16 -8.13
CA GLY A 367 -5.26 4.82 -9.29
C GLY A 367 -3.81 5.19 -9.04
N ASP A 368 -2.93 4.79 -9.95
CA ASP A 368 -1.51 5.07 -9.88
C ASP A 368 -0.93 5.48 -11.25
N ASN A 369 -0.57 6.77 -11.39
CA ASN A 369 0.22 7.32 -12.50
C ASN A 369 1.58 7.84 -11.98
N GLY A 370 2.22 7.11 -11.06
CA GLY A 370 3.45 7.49 -10.39
C GLY A 370 3.21 8.51 -9.28
N SER A 371 3.48 9.78 -9.56
CA SER A 371 3.29 10.90 -8.62
C SER A 371 1.87 11.48 -8.59
N ARG A 372 0.91 10.80 -9.22
CA ARG A 372 -0.51 11.14 -9.13
C ARG A 372 -1.25 9.89 -8.70
N LYS A 373 -1.93 9.99 -7.57
CA LYS A 373 -2.63 8.87 -6.95
C LYS A 373 -4.10 9.21 -6.82
N ALA A 374 -4.93 8.17 -6.85
CA ALA A 374 -6.35 8.28 -6.57
C ALA A 374 -6.83 7.01 -5.87
N PHE A 375 -7.86 7.13 -5.04
CA PHE A 375 -8.48 5.99 -4.38
C PHE A 375 -9.92 6.35 -4.02
N PHE A 376 -10.83 5.38 -4.10
CA PHE A 376 -12.12 5.48 -3.44
C PHE A 376 -12.49 4.18 -2.73
N LEU A 377 -13.28 4.32 -1.67
CA LEU A 377 -14.01 3.25 -1.03
C LEU A 377 -15.44 3.75 -0.78
N ALA A 378 -16.41 2.97 -1.22
CA ALA A 378 -17.83 3.27 -1.03
C ALA A 378 -18.57 2.04 -0.49
N PHE A 379 -19.60 2.27 0.30
CA PHE A 379 -20.50 1.26 0.83
C PHE A 379 -21.90 1.51 0.28
N PRO A 380 -22.31 0.82 -0.80
CA PRO A 380 -23.61 1.07 -1.44
C PRO A 380 -24.81 0.93 -0.49
N ASP A 381 -24.80 -0.08 0.39
CA ASP A 381 -25.86 -0.32 1.38
C ASP A 381 -26.00 0.80 2.43
N ARG A 382 -24.95 1.62 2.58
CA ARG A 382 -24.90 2.76 3.52
C ARG A 382 -25.12 4.10 2.83
N ASP A 383 -25.23 4.13 1.50
CA ASP A 383 -25.25 5.35 0.69
C ASP A 383 -24.07 6.29 1.05
N GLU A 384 -22.87 5.71 1.18
CA GLU A 384 -21.70 6.39 1.71
C GLU A 384 -20.45 6.16 0.83
N SER A 385 -19.68 7.20 0.56
CA SER A 385 -18.44 7.12 -0.24
C SER A 385 -17.39 8.12 0.20
N VAL A 386 -16.11 7.72 0.09
CA VAL A 386 -14.95 8.60 0.22
C VAL A 386 -14.12 8.51 -1.05
N VAL A 387 -13.87 9.64 -1.70
CA VAL A 387 -13.03 9.77 -2.90
C VAL A 387 -11.82 10.64 -2.57
N MET A 388 -10.64 10.18 -2.94
CA MET A 388 -9.38 10.85 -2.62
C MET A 388 -8.49 10.95 -3.86
N PHE A 389 -7.89 12.11 -4.05
CA PHE A 389 -6.90 12.39 -5.07
C PHE A 389 -5.68 13.09 -4.47
N TRP A 390 -4.49 12.71 -4.92
CA TRP A 390 -3.22 13.28 -4.45
C TRP A 390 -2.26 13.56 -5.60
N ASN A 391 -1.40 14.55 -5.41
CA ASN A 391 -0.34 14.90 -6.33
C ASN A 391 1.07 14.49 -5.85
N SER A 392 1.17 13.39 -5.11
CA SER A 392 2.42 12.82 -4.60
C SER A 392 2.46 11.30 -4.79
N SER A 393 3.65 10.71 -4.93
CA SER A 393 3.83 9.25 -4.90
C SER A 393 3.42 8.64 -3.55
N GLU A 394 3.50 9.43 -2.47
CA GLU A 394 3.14 9.01 -1.10
C GLU A 394 1.65 9.15 -0.80
N GLY A 395 0.87 9.75 -1.71
CA GLY A 395 -0.54 10.08 -1.49
C GLY A 395 -1.37 8.93 -0.95
N GLN A 396 -1.29 7.77 -1.60
CA GLN A 396 -2.09 6.61 -1.26
C GLN A 396 -1.78 6.04 0.15
N ARG A 397 -0.60 6.30 0.71
CA ARG A 397 -0.24 5.85 2.06
C ARG A 397 -1.01 6.60 3.16
N SER A 398 -1.55 7.78 2.85
CA SER A 398 -2.45 8.52 3.76
C SER A 398 -3.90 8.00 3.76
N ALA A 399 -4.26 7.12 2.82
CA ALA A 399 -5.64 6.71 2.62
C ALA A 399 -6.26 6.06 3.85
N GLY A 400 -5.52 5.24 4.60
CA GLY A 400 -6.04 4.59 5.80
C GLY A 400 -6.43 5.56 6.91
N ASP A 401 -5.57 6.54 7.19
CA ASP A 401 -5.83 7.58 8.20
C ASP A 401 -7.05 8.42 7.81
N ILE A 402 -7.17 8.77 6.52
CA ILE A 402 -8.30 9.51 5.97
C ILE A 402 -9.59 8.67 6.05
N LEU A 403 -9.55 7.39 5.67
CA LEU A 403 -10.72 6.52 5.71
C LEU A 403 -11.20 6.28 7.15
N ARG A 404 -10.29 6.16 8.14
CA ARG A 404 -10.66 6.06 9.57
C ARG A 404 -11.42 7.28 10.06
N ALA A 405 -11.09 8.49 9.57
CA ALA A 405 -11.79 9.70 9.93
C ALA A 405 -13.29 9.66 9.56
N PHE A 406 -13.66 8.88 8.53
CA PHE A 406 -15.04 8.77 8.05
C PHE A 406 -15.72 7.46 8.46
N TYR A 407 -15.05 6.32 8.28
CA TYR A 407 -15.61 4.99 8.49
C TYR A 407 -15.31 4.40 9.87
N GLY A 408 -14.43 5.04 10.66
CA GLY A 408 -13.94 4.53 11.93
C GLY A 408 -12.86 3.46 11.77
N ASP A 409 -12.49 2.83 12.89
CA ASP A 409 -11.47 1.79 12.95
C ASP A 409 -12.04 0.44 12.49
N ILE A 410 -12.06 0.25 11.17
CA ILE A 410 -12.41 -1.01 10.50
C ILE A 410 -11.22 -1.56 9.72
N THR A 411 -11.35 -2.79 9.23
CA THR A 411 -10.32 -3.41 8.41
C THR A 411 -10.46 -2.99 6.96
N PHE A 412 -9.49 -2.24 6.42
CA PHE A 412 -9.43 -1.84 5.01
C PHE A 412 -8.59 -2.83 4.18
N SER A 413 -9.14 -4.01 3.91
CA SER A 413 -8.49 -5.10 3.17
C SER A 413 -8.00 -4.70 1.77
N ALA A 414 -8.67 -3.77 1.11
CA ALA A 414 -8.38 -3.19 -0.18
C ALA A 414 -7.05 -2.43 -0.13
N LEU A 415 -6.84 -1.65 0.93
CA LEU A 415 -5.59 -0.93 1.10
C LEU A 415 -4.41 -1.88 1.32
N THR A 416 -4.61 -2.94 2.12
CA THR A 416 -3.62 -4.02 2.29
C THR A 416 -3.33 -4.72 0.96
N TRP A 417 -4.37 -5.05 0.18
CA TRP A 417 -4.23 -5.72 -1.11
C TRP A 417 -3.45 -4.89 -2.12
N VAL A 418 -3.65 -3.56 -2.14
CA VAL A 418 -2.94 -2.71 -3.12
C VAL A 418 -1.44 -2.63 -2.82
N GLY A 419 -1.01 -2.89 -1.58
CA GLY A 419 0.41 -2.83 -1.16
C GLY A 419 0.90 -1.40 -0.90
N GLY A 420 -0.02 -0.49 -0.57
CA GLY A 420 0.25 0.93 -0.31
C GLY A 420 -0.17 1.41 1.08
N TYR A 421 -0.46 0.48 2.00
CA TYR A 421 -0.99 0.77 3.34
C TYR A 421 -0.46 -0.25 4.34
N ASP A 422 0.00 0.26 5.48
CA ASP A 422 0.30 -0.53 6.66
C ASP A 422 -1.03 -0.85 7.39
N PRO A 423 -1.43 -2.12 7.55
CA PRO A 423 -2.65 -2.50 8.27
C PRO A 423 -2.59 -2.17 9.76
N THR A 424 -1.42 -1.83 10.32
CA THR A 424 -1.31 -1.28 11.66
C THR A 424 -2.04 0.07 11.70
N PRO A 425 -3.00 0.30 12.61
CA PRO A 425 -3.39 1.66 12.93
C PRO A 425 -2.13 2.46 13.25
N ALA A 426 -1.93 3.61 12.58
CA ALA A 426 -1.17 4.66 13.23
C ALA A 426 -1.90 4.84 14.58
N PRO A 427 -1.22 4.66 15.72
CA PRO A 427 -1.87 4.74 17.01
C PRO A 427 -2.64 6.05 17.06
N SER A 428 -3.96 5.95 17.30
CA SER A 428 -4.81 7.10 17.58
C SER A 428 -4.47 7.61 18.98
N VAL A 429 -3.34 8.29 19.07
CA VAL A 429 -2.92 9.18 20.14
C VAL A 429 -2.25 10.34 19.39
N PRO A 430 -2.49 11.62 19.74
CA PRO A 430 -1.69 12.69 19.19
C PRO A 430 -0.25 12.49 19.66
N VAL A 431 0.54 11.74 18.89
CA VAL A 431 1.98 11.75 18.97
C VAL A 431 2.39 13.07 18.35
N SER A 432 2.88 13.99 19.18
CA SER A 432 3.55 15.18 18.69
C SER A 432 4.66 14.76 17.70
N THR A 433 4.57 15.19 16.44
CA THR A 433 5.62 14.98 15.42
C THR A 433 6.88 15.78 15.72
N GLY A 434 6.80 16.71 16.68
CA GLY A 434 7.93 17.48 17.14
C GLY A 434 8.53 16.89 18.40
N TRP A 435 9.86 16.96 18.46
CA TRP A 435 10.61 16.91 19.71
C TRP A 435 11.45 18.19 19.83
N PRO A 436 10.82 19.37 19.98
CA PRO A 436 11.47 20.65 19.71
C PRO A 436 12.71 20.92 20.55
N GLU A 437 12.73 20.42 21.78
CA GLU A 437 13.89 20.55 22.68
C GLU A 437 15.08 19.73 22.18
N LEU A 438 14.82 18.51 21.70
CA LEU A 438 15.83 17.61 21.18
C LEU A 438 16.28 18.06 19.78
N GLU A 439 15.35 18.52 18.94
CA GLU A 439 15.63 19.14 17.66
C GLU A 439 16.52 20.37 17.82
N ALA A 440 16.19 21.27 18.75
CA ALA A 440 17.02 22.44 19.04
C ALA A 440 18.43 22.06 19.54
N ALA A 441 18.59 20.92 20.21
CA ALA A 441 19.89 20.42 20.65
C ALA A 441 20.74 19.85 19.51
N ILE A 442 20.11 19.17 18.54
CA ILE A 442 20.84 18.47 17.45
C ILE A 442 21.02 19.31 16.19
N THR A 443 20.11 20.25 15.89
CA THR A 443 20.16 21.08 14.67
C THR A 443 21.48 21.83 14.49
N PRO A 444 22.08 22.46 15.52
CA PRO A 444 23.39 23.10 15.36
C PRO A 444 24.51 22.13 14.96
N ILE A 445 24.43 20.86 15.37
CA ILE A 445 25.39 19.82 15.01
C ILE A 445 25.21 19.42 13.54
N ILE A 446 23.95 19.31 13.08
CA ILE A 446 23.60 19.01 11.69
C ILE A 446 24.05 20.13 10.75
N ASP A 447 23.84 21.40 11.15
CA ASP A 447 24.27 22.57 10.38
C ASP A 447 25.79 22.63 10.25
N GLU A 448 26.51 22.37 11.35
CA GLU A 448 27.97 22.34 11.35
C GLU A 448 28.53 21.20 10.47
N ALA A 449 27.92 20.02 10.53
CA ALA A 449 28.28 18.90 9.67
C ALA A 449 28.06 19.24 8.19
N THR A 450 26.92 19.87 7.88
CA THR A 450 26.58 20.31 6.52
C THR A 450 27.59 21.33 6.01
N ALA A 451 28.03 22.26 6.87
CA ALA A 451 29.09 23.22 6.55
C ALA A 451 30.46 22.54 6.35
N ALA A 452 30.72 21.43 7.05
CA ALA A 452 31.91 20.58 6.87
C ALA A 452 31.83 19.62 5.67
N GLY A 453 30.72 19.63 4.91
CA GLY A 453 30.52 18.79 3.73
C GLY A 453 30.03 17.38 4.03
N VAL A 454 29.46 17.16 5.22
CA VAL A 454 28.81 15.92 5.66
C VAL A 454 27.31 16.18 5.79
N ASP A 455 26.50 15.52 4.98
CA ASP A 455 25.04 15.56 5.15
C ASP A 455 24.65 14.56 6.25
N LEU A 456 24.01 15.01 7.32
CA LEU A 456 23.50 14.15 8.39
C LEU A 456 21.99 13.94 8.26
N GLY A 457 21.55 12.73 8.56
CA GLY A 457 20.15 12.36 8.77
C GLY A 457 19.97 11.74 10.14
N VAL A 458 19.02 12.22 10.93
CA VAL A 458 18.73 11.72 12.28
C VAL A 458 17.26 11.31 12.34
N ALA A 459 16.99 10.12 12.88
CA ALA A 459 15.65 9.64 13.21
C ALA A 459 15.65 9.12 14.66
N ILE A 460 14.65 9.55 15.43
CA ILE A 460 14.45 9.23 16.85
C ILE A 460 12.98 8.97 17.08
N GLU A 461 12.66 7.95 17.87
CA GLU A 461 11.29 7.60 18.24
C GLU A 461 11.24 7.14 19.70
N ASP A 462 10.23 7.59 20.43
CA ASP A 462 9.95 7.16 21.79
C ASP A 462 9.34 5.76 21.82
N LEU A 463 10.08 4.83 22.41
CA LEU A 463 9.66 3.43 22.58
C LEU A 463 9.02 3.19 23.95
N SER A 464 9.24 4.10 24.90
CA SER A 464 8.81 3.95 26.30
C SER A 464 7.39 4.46 26.57
N GLY A 465 6.89 5.34 25.70
CA GLY A 465 5.67 6.11 25.92
C GLY A 465 5.83 7.25 26.94
N TYR A 466 7.00 7.41 27.57
CA TYR A 466 7.27 8.48 28.53
C TYR A 466 7.27 9.86 27.88
N TYR A 467 7.64 9.93 26.61
CA TYR A 467 7.65 11.16 25.82
C TYR A 467 6.40 11.28 24.95
N ASP A 468 5.29 10.66 25.36
CA ASP A 468 4.03 10.65 24.62
C ASP A 468 4.16 10.09 23.20
N GLY A 469 5.07 9.13 23.00
CA GLY A 469 5.31 8.48 21.71
C GLY A 469 6.04 9.34 20.68
N ARG A 470 6.56 10.53 21.05
CA ARG A 470 7.18 11.51 20.14
C ARG A 470 8.20 10.90 19.18
N SER A 471 8.20 11.44 17.96
CA SER A 471 9.21 11.16 16.94
C SER A 471 9.98 12.43 16.55
N LEU A 472 11.21 12.30 16.08
CA LEU A 472 12.00 13.39 15.49
C LEU A 472 12.76 12.90 14.26
N PHE A 473 12.54 13.57 13.14
CA PHE A 473 13.29 13.38 11.90
C PHE A 473 13.98 14.69 11.52
N ALA A 474 15.31 14.73 11.56
CA ALA A 474 16.09 15.94 11.33
C ALA A 474 17.20 15.74 10.29
N GLY A 475 17.50 16.77 9.50
CA GLY A 475 18.48 16.69 8.43
C GLY A 475 18.01 15.87 7.22
N LYS A 476 18.95 15.25 6.51
CA LYS A 476 18.72 14.51 5.25
C LYS A 476 18.03 13.17 5.50
N GLN A 477 16.81 13.04 4.98
CA GLN A 477 16.00 11.81 5.08
C GLN A 477 15.99 10.97 3.79
N ASP A 478 16.66 11.45 2.73
CA ASP A 478 16.78 10.74 1.46
C ASP A 478 17.51 9.41 1.60
N ARG A 479 17.36 8.56 0.58
CA ARG A 479 18.10 7.29 0.48
C ARG A 479 19.60 7.50 0.58
N SER A 480 20.23 6.68 1.41
CA SER A 480 21.68 6.52 1.47
C SER A 480 22.05 5.05 1.25
N THR A 481 23.31 4.82 0.86
CA THR A 481 23.85 3.47 0.83
C THR A 481 23.88 2.92 2.24
N THR A 482 23.43 1.69 2.42
CA THR A 482 23.20 1.15 3.77
C THR A 482 24.47 0.89 4.56
N ALA A 483 25.59 0.69 3.86
CA ALA A 483 26.74 -0.02 4.40
C ALA A 483 26.29 -1.27 5.21
N SER A 484 26.87 -1.51 6.39
CA SER A 484 26.56 -2.68 7.22
C SER A 484 25.33 -2.57 8.12
N THR A 485 24.58 -1.44 8.14
CA THR A 485 23.39 -1.32 8.99
C THR A 485 22.22 -2.16 8.48
N ILE A 486 22.18 -2.44 7.17
CA ILE A 486 21.23 -3.35 6.52
C ILE A 486 21.22 -4.78 7.09
N LYS A 487 22.30 -5.19 7.76
CA LYS A 487 22.43 -6.52 8.37
C LYS A 487 21.37 -6.77 9.46
N MET A 488 20.72 -5.72 9.96
CA MET A 488 19.56 -5.85 10.85
C MET A 488 18.41 -6.60 10.18
N ALA A 489 18.09 -6.31 8.92
CA ALA A 489 17.04 -7.03 8.18
C ALA A 489 17.36 -8.53 8.05
N LEU A 490 18.65 -8.85 7.79
CA LEU A 490 19.11 -10.24 7.73
C LEU A 490 19.05 -10.94 9.10
N ALA A 491 19.36 -10.25 10.19
CA ALA A 491 19.24 -10.80 11.54
C ALA A 491 17.80 -11.20 11.87
N VAL A 492 16.83 -10.31 11.57
CA VAL A 492 15.40 -10.61 11.71
C VAL A 492 15.02 -11.81 10.85
N THR A 493 15.46 -11.84 9.58
CA THR A 493 15.15 -12.95 8.66
C THR A 493 15.65 -14.30 9.21
N VAL A 494 16.88 -14.35 9.73
CA VAL A 494 17.44 -15.56 10.34
C VAL A 494 16.58 -16.02 11.51
N MET A 495 16.20 -15.10 12.40
CA MET A 495 15.40 -15.46 13.58
C MET A 495 13.97 -15.88 13.22
N GLN A 496 13.32 -15.25 12.23
CA GLN A 496 12.02 -15.70 11.72
C GLN A 496 12.10 -17.13 11.17
N GLN A 497 13.19 -17.49 10.48
CA GLN A 497 13.38 -18.86 10.00
C GLN A 497 13.69 -19.86 11.12
N VAL A 498 14.34 -19.41 12.20
CA VAL A 498 14.53 -20.23 13.42
C VAL A 498 13.19 -20.50 14.10
N GLU A 499 12.33 -19.48 14.23
CA GLU A 499 10.99 -19.62 14.81
C GLU A 499 10.09 -20.54 13.99
N ALA A 500 10.19 -20.45 12.67
CA ALA A 500 9.47 -21.33 11.74
C ALA A 500 10.02 -22.78 11.74
N GLY A 501 11.08 -23.07 12.50
CA GLY A 501 11.72 -24.38 12.53
C GLY A 501 12.45 -24.76 11.24
N MET A 502 12.71 -23.79 10.35
CA MET A 502 13.46 -24.00 9.11
C MET A 502 14.97 -24.04 9.34
N LEU A 503 15.45 -23.35 10.39
CA LEU A 503 16.84 -23.28 10.80
C LEU A 503 16.96 -23.52 12.31
N THR A 504 18.14 -23.91 12.77
CA THR A 504 18.51 -23.80 14.18
C THR A 504 19.79 -22.98 14.33
N LEU A 505 19.95 -22.24 15.43
CA LEU A 505 21.18 -21.47 15.67
C LEU A 505 22.41 -22.38 15.83
N ASP A 506 22.22 -23.65 16.16
CA ASP A 506 23.29 -24.65 16.28
C ASP A 506 23.66 -25.30 14.94
N ASP A 507 22.88 -25.07 13.87
CA ASP A 507 23.16 -25.63 12.55
C ASP A 507 24.54 -25.18 12.06
N ILE A 508 25.41 -26.16 11.81
CA ILE A 508 26.74 -25.91 11.28
C ILE A 508 26.67 -25.75 9.76
N ARG A 509 27.27 -24.67 9.26
CA ARG A 509 27.48 -24.43 7.83
C ARG A 509 28.96 -24.31 7.54
N THR A 510 29.43 -25.06 6.55
CA THR A 510 30.80 -24.97 6.06
C THR A 510 30.95 -23.74 5.16
N ILE A 511 31.89 -22.87 5.50
CA ILE A 511 32.30 -21.73 4.69
C ILE A 511 33.51 -22.16 3.87
N LEU A 512 33.39 -22.09 2.54
CA LEU A 512 34.42 -22.49 1.59
C LEU A 512 35.43 -21.37 1.34
N PRO A 513 36.66 -21.67 0.88
CA PRO A 513 37.67 -20.66 0.56
C PRO A 513 37.17 -19.56 -0.39
N GLU A 514 36.31 -19.90 -1.35
CA GLU A 514 35.70 -18.98 -2.33
C GLU A 514 34.59 -18.09 -1.74
N GLU A 515 34.08 -18.43 -0.55
CA GLU A 515 33.06 -17.66 0.17
C GLU A 515 33.70 -16.66 1.16
N ARG A 516 35.04 -16.53 1.15
CA ARG A 516 35.77 -15.54 1.92
C ARG A 516 35.59 -14.14 1.33
N TYR A 517 35.21 -13.18 2.16
CA TYR A 517 35.09 -11.77 1.78
C TYR A 517 35.95 -10.85 2.65
N GLU A 518 36.53 -9.83 2.00
CA GLU A 518 37.37 -8.81 2.64
C GLU A 518 36.52 -7.75 3.39
N GLY A 519 37.19 -6.79 4.03
CA GLY A 519 36.55 -5.78 4.88
C GLY A 519 36.48 -6.20 6.35
N SER A 520 35.43 -5.80 7.07
CA SER A 520 35.23 -6.12 8.48
C SER A 520 34.94 -7.61 8.73
N GLY A 521 35.34 -8.11 9.89
CA GLY A 521 35.17 -9.50 10.30
C GLY A 521 36.46 -10.21 10.69
N ILE A 522 36.31 -11.37 11.32
CA ILE A 522 37.41 -12.22 11.79
C ILE A 522 37.47 -13.56 11.06
N LEU A 523 36.37 -14.02 10.44
CA LEU A 523 36.33 -15.33 9.77
C LEU A 523 37.29 -15.37 8.57
N LYS A 524 37.46 -14.24 7.88
CA LYS A 524 38.40 -14.10 6.76
C LYS A 524 39.86 -14.42 7.11
N ASP A 525 40.24 -14.30 8.38
CA ASP A 525 41.61 -14.51 8.87
C ASP A 525 41.85 -15.97 9.31
N GLY A 526 40.82 -16.81 9.25
CA GLY A 526 40.90 -18.24 9.58
C GLY A 526 41.41 -19.12 8.44
N THR A 527 41.54 -20.42 8.74
CA THR A 527 41.84 -21.47 7.75
C THR A 527 40.54 -21.99 7.15
N PHE A 528 40.46 -22.07 5.83
CA PHE A 528 39.29 -22.57 5.08
C PHE A 528 39.53 -24.00 4.56
N PRO A 529 38.47 -24.84 4.44
CA PRO A 529 37.09 -24.56 4.82
C PRO A 529 36.90 -24.44 6.34
N GLN A 530 35.90 -23.67 6.76
CA GLN A 530 35.62 -23.40 8.17
C GLN A 530 34.17 -23.75 8.51
N ASP A 531 33.98 -24.60 9.52
CA ASP A 531 32.65 -24.94 10.03
C ASP A 531 32.22 -23.96 11.12
N VAL A 532 31.11 -23.27 10.90
CA VAL A 532 30.59 -22.23 11.81
C VAL A 532 29.09 -22.41 11.99
N SER A 533 28.58 -22.29 13.23
CA SER A 533 27.14 -22.35 13.48
C SER A 533 26.42 -21.09 12.99
N ILE A 534 25.14 -21.20 12.65
CA ILE A 534 24.29 -20.05 12.29
C ILE A 534 24.32 -18.98 13.39
N GLY A 535 24.18 -19.39 14.66
CA GLY A 535 24.24 -18.48 15.80
C GLY A 535 25.57 -17.75 15.93
N ARG A 536 26.69 -18.44 15.67
CA ARG A 536 28.02 -17.79 15.67
C ARG A 536 28.19 -16.84 14.48
N MET A 537 27.66 -17.18 13.31
CA MET A 537 27.66 -16.27 12.16
C MET A 537 26.80 -15.03 12.44
N LEU A 538 25.63 -15.20 13.06
CA LEU A 538 24.71 -14.11 13.42
C LEU A 538 25.37 -13.16 14.45
N ASP A 539 25.99 -13.72 15.48
CA ASP A 539 26.79 -12.96 16.45
C ASP A 539 27.89 -12.15 15.75
N LEU A 540 28.76 -12.80 14.97
CA LEU A 540 29.86 -12.11 14.30
C LEU A 540 29.38 -11.05 13.28
N MET A 541 28.26 -11.30 12.62
CA MET A 541 27.62 -10.37 11.69
C MET A 541 27.19 -9.08 12.40
N ILE A 542 26.68 -9.18 13.64
CA ILE A 542 26.23 -8.02 14.40
C ILE A 542 27.38 -7.39 15.18
N THR A 543 28.11 -8.15 16.00
CA THR A 543 29.04 -7.64 17.01
C THR A 543 30.38 -7.13 16.45
N VAL A 544 30.85 -7.70 15.34
CA VAL A 544 32.10 -7.27 14.66
C VAL A 544 31.91 -7.00 13.17
N SER A 545 30.66 -6.99 12.70
CA SER A 545 30.28 -6.71 11.31
C SER A 545 30.91 -7.65 10.27
N ASP A 546 31.04 -8.94 10.57
CA ASP A 546 31.74 -9.91 9.70
C ASP A 546 31.04 -10.10 8.35
N ASN A 547 31.73 -9.74 7.26
CA ASN A 547 31.17 -9.82 5.89
C ASN A 547 31.11 -11.25 5.33
N THR A 548 32.03 -12.12 5.76
CA THR A 548 32.03 -13.53 5.37
C THR A 548 30.83 -14.24 5.99
N ALA A 549 30.58 -14.00 7.28
CA ALA A 549 29.38 -14.48 7.97
C ALA A 549 28.10 -13.92 7.31
N THR A 550 28.07 -12.61 7.02
CA THR A 550 26.91 -11.95 6.38
C THR A 550 26.55 -12.63 5.07
N ASN A 551 27.51 -12.76 4.15
CA ASN A 551 27.25 -13.30 2.83
C ASN A 551 26.86 -14.78 2.88
N LYS A 552 27.40 -15.54 3.83
CA LYS A 552 26.98 -16.92 4.06
C LYS A 552 25.55 -16.99 4.59
N LEU A 553 25.17 -16.12 5.53
CA LEU A 553 23.81 -16.06 6.07
C LEU A 553 22.79 -15.69 4.99
N VAL A 554 23.13 -14.81 4.04
CA VAL A 554 22.27 -14.53 2.87
C VAL A 554 21.96 -15.81 2.08
N ASP A 555 22.94 -16.68 1.87
CA ASP A 555 22.71 -17.96 1.18
C ASP A 555 21.87 -18.91 2.03
N VAL A 556 22.14 -18.97 3.34
CA VAL A 556 21.43 -19.83 4.29
C VAL A 556 19.93 -19.51 4.34
N VAL A 557 19.55 -18.23 4.31
CA VAL A 557 18.14 -17.83 4.35
C VAL A 557 17.44 -17.95 2.99
N GLY A 558 18.12 -18.38 1.93
CA GLY A 558 17.52 -18.56 0.61
C GLY A 558 17.65 -17.35 -0.33
N GLY A 559 18.60 -16.44 -0.07
CA GLY A 559 18.89 -15.28 -0.90
C GLY A 559 18.10 -14.02 -0.51
N PHE A 560 17.94 -13.09 -1.45
CA PHE A 560 17.41 -11.76 -1.16
C PHE A 560 15.90 -11.69 -0.99
N GLY A 561 15.15 -12.63 -1.59
CA GLY A 561 13.68 -12.65 -1.55
C GLY A 561 13.14 -12.69 -0.11
N PRO A 562 13.55 -13.67 0.72
CA PRO A 562 13.14 -13.75 2.12
C PRO A 562 13.54 -12.54 2.96
N ILE A 563 14.70 -11.93 2.67
CA ILE A 563 15.14 -10.73 3.37
C ILE A 563 14.25 -9.53 3.04
N ASN A 564 13.95 -9.30 1.76
CA ASN A 564 13.06 -8.21 1.34
C ASN A 564 11.61 -8.44 1.78
N ALA A 565 11.14 -9.69 1.82
CA ALA A 565 9.84 -10.02 2.42
C ALA A 565 9.80 -9.72 3.92
N THR A 566 10.90 -9.97 4.65
CA THR A 566 11.04 -9.62 6.07
C THR A 566 10.96 -8.11 6.27
N ILE A 567 11.64 -7.34 5.41
CA ILE A 567 11.62 -5.87 5.42
C ILE A 567 10.18 -5.37 5.24
N GLU A 568 9.47 -5.88 4.22
CA GLU A 568 8.07 -5.53 3.97
C GLU A 568 7.16 -5.92 5.14
N SER A 569 7.40 -7.08 5.77
CA SER A 569 6.64 -7.54 6.95
C SER A 569 6.85 -6.67 8.18
N ALA A 570 7.96 -5.91 8.24
CA ALA A 570 8.23 -4.92 9.28
C ALA A 570 7.48 -3.60 9.05
N GLY A 571 6.64 -3.50 8.01
CA GLY A 571 6.01 -2.23 7.60
C GLY A 571 6.96 -1.31 6.84
N VAL A 572 8.20 -1.74 6.57
CA VAL A 572 9.20 -0.91 5.88
C VAL A 572 9.04 -1.04 4.37
N PRO A 573 8.73 0.05 3.65
CA PRO A 573 8.57 -0.01 2.21
C PRO A 573 9.88 -0.34 1.49
N ARG A 574 9.80 -1.04 0.34
CA ARG A 574 10.97 -1.26 -0.55
C ARG A 574 11.64 0.03 -1.00
N THR A 575 10.92 1.14 -0.99
CA THR A 575 11.47 2.46 -1.29
C THR A 575 12.42 2.97 -0.21
N ASP A 576 12.30 2.43 1.00
CA ASP A 576 12.91 2.99 2.20
C ASP A 576 13.97 2.05 2.75
N LEU A 577 13.94 0.77 2.36
CA LEU A 577 14.98 -0.22 2.64
C LEU A 577 14.95 -1.34 1.57
N HIS A 578 16.08 -1.61 0.93
CA HIS A 578 16.21 -2.69 -0.06
C HIS A 578 17.52 -3.47 0.11
N PHE A 579 17.41 -4.79 0.17
CA PHE A 579 18.55 -5.71 0.19
C PHE A 579 18.80 -6.26 -1.22
N GLY A 580 19.54 -5.52 -2.05
CA GLY A 580 19.74 -5.88 -3.46
C GLY A 580 20.90 -6.84 -3.74
N ARG A 581 21.96 -6.85 -2.92
CA ARG A 581 23.15 -7.69 -3.16
C ARG A 581 23.90 -8.11 -1.90
N LYS A 582 24.79 -9.09 -2.07
CA LYS A 582 25.82 -9.45 -1.08
C LYS A 582 26.83 -8.32 -0.86
N MET A 583 27.46 -8.30 0.31
CA MET A 583 28.55 -7.40 0.63
C MET A 583 29.69 -7.58 -0.40
N PHE A 584 30.14 -6.47 -1.00
CA PHE A 584 31.13 -6.46 -2.10
C PHE A 584 30.71 -7.21 -3.38
N GLY A 585 29.42 -7.45 -3.61
CA GLY A 585 28.95 -7.96 -4.90
C GLY A 585 29.35 -7.01 -6.05
N GLY A 586 30.03 -7.54 -7.07
CA GLY A 586 30.61 -6.76 -8.18
C GLY A 586 29.62 -6.31 -9.25
N ILE A 587 28.34 -6.66 -9.11
CA ILE A 587 27.26 -6.30 -10.03
C ILE A 587 26.16 -5.63 -9.21
N VAL A 588 25.78 -4.41 -9.59
CA VAL A 588 24.57 -3.76 -9.08
C VAL A 588 23.38 -4.34 -9.86
N PRO A 589 22.40 -4.97 -9.19
CA PRO A 589 21.22 -5.53 -9.84
C PRO A 589 20.37 -4.46 -10.55
N PRO A 590 19.53 -4.83 -11.54
CA PRO A 590 18.57 -3.92 -12.17
C PRO A 590 17.56 -3.32 -11.19
N ASP A 591 17.16 -4.10 -10.18
CA ASP A 591 16.27 -3.67 -9.10
C ASP A 591 16.99 -2.82 -8.04
N GLY A 592 18.30 -2.65 -8.22
CA GLY A 592 19.18 -1.69 -7.56
C GLY A 592 20.06 -2.22 -6.42
N ASP A 593 20.92 -1.33 -5.88
CA ASP A 593 21.91 -1.64 -4.84
C ASP A 593 21.26 -1.77 -3.44
N LEU A 594 22.09 -1.87 -2.40
CA LEU A 594 21.71 -1.72 -1.00
C LEU A 594 21.45 -0.23 -0.71
N TRP A 595 20.20 0.14 -0.44
CA TRP A 595 19.86 1.46 0.09
C TRP A 595 18.88 1.38 1.25
N LEU A 596 18.89 2.44 2.06
CA LEU A 596 17.89 2.66 3.09
C LEU A 596 17.76 4.14 3.46
N THR A 597 16.70 4.49 4.17
CA THR A 597 16.44 5.82 4.75
C THR A 597 16.55 5.76 6.29
N PRO A 598 16.83 6.88 6.97
CA PRO A 598 16.85 6.90 8.43
C PRO A 598 15.53 6.43 9.04
N SER A 599 14.39 6.85 8.48
CA SER A 599 13.06 6.44 8.92
C SER A 599 12.79 4.94 8.70
N GLY A 600 13.14 4.40 7.54
CA GLY A 600 12.93 2.97 7.25
C GLY A 600 13.75 2.05 8.15
N MET A 601 14.96 2.45 8.56
CA MET A 601 15.71 1.71 9.58
C MET A 601 15.12 1.88 10.98
N ASN A 602 14.61 3.08 11.30
CA ASN A 602 13.98 3.35 12.58
C ASN A 602 12.78 2.44 12.81
N GLU A 603 11.89 2.34 11.82
CA GLU A 603 10.72 1.46 11.83
C GLU A 603 11.12 -0.01 12.08
N LEU A 604 12.14 -0.52 11.37
CA LEU A 604 12.63 -1.89 11.57
C LEU A 604 13.10 -2.11 13.02
N LEU A 605 13.78 -1.13 13.61
CA LEU A 605 14.22 -1.19 15.01
C LEU A 605 13.03 -1.12 15.97
N THR A 606 12.07 -0.22 15.75
CA THR A 606 10.84 -0.11 16.54
C THR A 606 10.12 -1.45 16.61
N ARG A 607 9.93 -2.15 15.48
CA ARG A 607 9.30 -3.48 15.45
C ARG A 607 10.08 -4.55 16.22
N ILE A 608 11.42 -4.50 16.20
CA ILE A 608 12.25 -5.41 17.02
C ILE A 608 12.02 -5.12 18.51
N TYR A 609 12.00 -3.86 18.92
CA TYR A 609 11.79 -3.49 20.32
C TYR A 609 10.39 -3.88 20.82
N GLU A 610 9.35 -3.57 20.05
CA GLU A 610 7.97 -3.91 20.39
C GLU A 610 7.81 -5.42 20.59
N ALA A 611 8.38 -6.22 19.67
CA ALA A 611 8.36 -7.68 19.78
C ALA A 611 8.97 -8.19 21.10
N ALA A 612 10.11 -7.62 21.52
CA ALA A 612 10.77 -7.96 22.79
C ALA A 612 9.94 -7.56 24.02
N ASN A 613 9.08 -6.54 23.92
CA ASN A 613 8.33 -5.98 25.05
C ASN A 613 6.82 -6.32 25.02
N THR A 614 6.38 -7.24 24.16
CA THR A 614 4.99 -7.70 24.13
C THR A 614 4.62 -8.57 25.34
N SER A 615 3.42 -8.37 25.90
CA SER A 615 2.91 -9.23 26.98
C SER A 615 2.73 -10.68 26.49
N PRO A 616 3.11 -11.72 27.26
CA PRO A 616 2.90 -13.12 26.91
C PRO A 616 1.43 -13.51 26.65
N THR A 617 0.49 -12.66 27.06
CA THR A 617 -0.96 -12.85 26.90
C THR A 617 -1.56 -12.11 25.70
N ALA A 618 -0.81 -11.19 25.08
CA ALA A 618 -1.21 -10.54 23.85
C ALA A 618 -1.03 -11.54 22.70
N ARG A 619 -2.13 -12.15 22.26
CA ARG A 619 -2.18 -12.80 20.94
C ARG A 619 -2.14 -11.69 19.89
N ALA A 620 -0.94 -11.22 19.58
CA ALA A 620 -0.66 -10.36 18.43
C ALA A 620 0.07 -11.19 17.36
N THR A 621 -0.32 -10.94 16.12
CA THR A 621 0.26 -11.41 14.86
C THR A 621 1.75 -11.08 14.75
N SER A 622 2.62 -11.83 15.46
CA SER A 622 3.94 -11.34 15.85
C SER A 622 4.97 -11.36 14.72
N PHE A 623 5.52 -10.18 14.41
CA PHE A 623 6.68 -9.94 13.55
C PHE A 623 7.92 -10.77 13.97
N LEU A 624 8.15 -10.92 15.27
CA LEU A 624 9.11 -11.82 15.92
C LEU A 624 8.54 -12.25 17.28
N SER A 625 8.95 -13.39 17.81
CA SER A 625 8.74 -13.73 19.22
C SER A 625 9.62 -12.85 20.13
N ALA A 626 9.16 -12.63 21.37
CA ALA A 626 9.92 -11.87 22.37
C ALA A 626 11.34 -12.43 22.56
N ALA A 627 11.50 -13.75 22.65
CA ALA A 627 12.81 -14.37 22.84
C ALA A 627 13.78 -14.13 21.66
N SER A 628 13.28 -14.14 20.43
CA SER A 628 14.12 -13.84 19.26
C SER A 628 14.48 -12.37 19.17
N ALA A 629 13.53 -11.49 19.48
CA ALA A 629 13.76 -10.06 19.50
C ALA A 629 14.77 -9.68 20.60
N GLU A 630 14.62 -10.22 21.81
CA GLU A 630 15.60 -10.12 22.89
C GLU A 630 16.98 -10.62 22.45
N HIS A 631 17.05 -11.75 21.76
CA HIS A 631 18.32 -12.26 21.24
C HIS A 631 19.00 -11.28 20.26
N ILE A 632 18.24 -10.64 19.37
CA ILE A 632 18.78 -9.62 18.46
C ILE A 632 19.28 -8.41 19.26
N ILE A 633 18.49 -7.93 20.23
CA ILE A 633 18.86 -6.79 21.10
C ILE A 633 20.13 -7.11 21.90
N ASP A 634 20.26 -8.32 22.43
CA ASP A 634 21.45 -8.78 23.16
C ASP A 634 22.71 -8.75 22.27
N LEU A 635 22.59 -9.19 21.02
CA LEU A 635 23.69 -9.10 20.05
C LEU A 635 24.06 -7.65 19.74
N MET A 636 23.06 -6.76 19.66
CA MET A 636 23.28 -5.33 19.44
C MET A 636 23.93 -4.65 20.66
N LEU A 637 23.59 -5.06 21.88
CA LEU A 637 24.25 -4.61 23.12
C LEU A 637 25.70 -5.12 23.21
N ALA A 638 25.96 -6.31 22.65
CA ALA A 638 27.30 -6.90 22.57
C ALA A 638 28.19 -6.29 21.46
N GLN A 639 27.76 -5.19 20.81
CA GLN A 639 28.52 -4.52 19.76
C GLN A 639 29.93 -4.12 20.21
N GLN A 640 30.93 -4.47 19.37
CA GLN A 640 32.34 -4.21 19.67
C GLN A 640 32.87 -2.96 18.93
N VAL A 641 32.19 -2.52 17.87
CA VAL A 641 32.59 -1.31 17.12
C VAL A 641 32.02 -0.06 17.81
N LYS A 642 32.79 0.51 18.73
CA LYS A 642 32.39 1.63 19.60
C LYS A 642 32.89 3.00 19.15
N THR A 643 33.08 3.22 17.84
CA THR A 643 33.72 4.44 17.32
C THR A 643 32.78 5.61 17.06
N LYS A 644 31.46 5.38 17.15
CA LYS A 644 30.39 6.31 16.76
C LYS A 644 29.49 6.62 17.96
N LEU A 645 28.21 6.21 17.97
CA LEU A 645 27.34 6.40 19.15
C LEU A 645 27.92 5.67 20.38
N GLY A 646 28.48 4.48 20.18
CA GLY A 646 29.11 3.71 21.25
C GLY A 646 30.37 4.35 21.88
N ALA A 647 30.87 5.47 21.34
CA ALA A 647 31.94 6.24 21.97
C ALA A 647 31.41 7.21 23.03
N THR A 648 30.13 7.60 22.96
CA THR A 648 29.54 8.64 23.81
C THR A 648 28.33 8.15 24.61
N VAL A 649 27.57 7.18 24.10
CA VAL A 649 26.47 6.53 24.83
C VAL A 649 27.00 5.28 25.54
N PRO A 650 26.69 5.07 26.84
CA PRO A 650 27.18 3.92 27.59
C PRO A 650 26.77 2.58 26.95
N ALA A 651 27.74 1.67 26.80
CA ALA A 651 27.51 0.37 26.15
C ALA A 651 26.43 -0.51 26.84
N GLY A 652 26.17 -0.31 28.13
CA GLY A 652 25.14 -1.05 28.86
C GLY A 652 23.70 -0.67 28.49
N ILE A 653 23.52 0.44 27.76
CA ILE A 653 22.20 0.92 27.33
C ILE A 653 22.12 1.16 25.83
N LEU A 654 23.20 0.95 25.07
CA LEU A 654 23.20 1.17 23.62
C LEU A 654 23.19 -0.17 22.87
N ALA A 655 22.02 -0.55 22.37
CA ALA A 655 21.88 -1.67 21.45
C ALA A 655 22.04 -1.11 20.03
N HIS A 656 23.18 -1.33 19.35
CA HIS A 656 23.41 -0.68 18.05
C HIS A 656 24.17 -1.50 17.00
N LYS A 657 24.06 -1.04 15.75
CA LYS A 657 24.76 -1.55 14.58
C LYS A 657 25.39 -0.40 13.80
N THR A 658 26.70 -0.50 13.61
CA THR A 658 27.47 0.44 12.79
C THR A 658 27.49 0.02 11.31
N GLY A 659 27.66 0.99 10.41
CA GLY A 659 27.91 0.73 8.99
C GLY A 659 28.78 1.80 8.35
N GLU A 660 29.79 1.42 7.59
CA GLU A 660 30.70 2.36 6.95
C GLU A 660 31.16 1.87 5.57
N ASN A 661 31.40 2.81 4.66
CA ASN A 661 32.07 2.57 3.38
C ASN A 661 32.82 3.84 2.93
N ALA A 662 33.15 3.94 1.65
CA ALA A 662 33.90 5.08 1.10
C ALA A 662 33.12 6.42 1.08
N GLU A 663 31.80 6.40 1.30
CA GLU A 663 30.91 7.56 1.18
C GLU A 663 30.11 7.82 2.46
N VAL A 664 30.00 6.82 3.35
CA VAL A 664 29.15 6.92 4.55
C VAL A 664 29.79 6.39 5.82
N SER A 665 29.29 6.91 6.94
CA SER A 665 29.54 6.43 8.30
C SER A 665 28.25 6.52 9.12
N HIS A 666 27.60 5.39 9.36
CA HIS A 666 26.30 5.26 9.99
C HIS A 666 26.41 4.55 11.35
N ASP A 667 25.47 4.86 12.23
CA ASP A 667 25.23 4.10 13.44
C ASP A 667 23.74 4.16 13.79
N VAL A 668 23.12 2.98 13.97
CA VAL A 668 21.67 2.85 14.18
C VAL A 668 21.41 1.91 15.33
N GLY A 669 20.44 2.21 16.17
CA GLY A 669 20.17 1.39 17.34
C GLY A 669 19.08 1.92 18.25
N MET A 670 19.09 1.44 19.49
CA MET A 670 18.19 1.80 20.56
C MET A 670 19.00 2.25 21.77
N VAL A 671 18.51 3.27 22.47
CA VAL A 671 19.00 3.66 23.80
C VAL A 671 18.00 3.11 24.82
N LEU A 672 18.39 2.06 25.53
CA LEU A 672 17.59 1.28 26.46
C LEU A 672 17.75 1.81 27.89
N LEU A 673 17.40 3.08 28.08
CA LEU A 673 17.34 3.66 29.42
C LEU A 673 15.96 3.31 30.04
N PRO A 674 15.90 2.62 31.20
CA PRO A 674 14.64 2.12 31.75
C PRO A 674 13.54 3.19 31.88
N GLY A 675 12.43 2.98 31.18
CA GLY A 675 11.27 3.90 31.15
C GLY A 675 11.48 5.16 30.32
N GLN A 676 12.54 5.22 29.51
CA GLN A 676 12.88 6.30 28.58
C GLN A 676 13.54 5.73 27.30
N GLU A 677 13.19 4.50 26.94
CA GLU A 677 13.70 3.80 25.77
C GLU A 677 13.35 4.56 24.49
N ILE A 678 14.33 4.69 23.60
CA ILE A 678 14.17 5.34 22.29
C ILE A 678 14.91 4.56 21.20
N THR A 679 14.50 4.71 19.95
CA THR A 679 15.40 4.45 18.82
C THR A 679 16.32 5.65 18.57
N LEU A 680 17.50 5.40 17.99
CA LEU A 680 18.41 6.44 17.53
C LEU A 680 19.14 5.96 16.28
N SER A 681 18.79 6.56 15.15
CA SER A 681 19.35 6.26 13.84
C SER A 681 20.06 7.49 13.28
N VAL A 682 21.40 7.43 13.15
CA VAL A 682 22.22 8.54 12.66
C VAL A 682 22.97 8.14 11.40
N PHE A 683 22.63 8.84 10.31
CA PHE A 683 23.16 8.69 8.98
C PHE A 683 24.10 9.84 8.66
N SER A 684 25.17 9.55 7.93
CA SER A 684 26.07 10.58 7.41
C SER A 684 26.53 10.19 6.01
N THR A 685 26.50 11.14 5.09
CA THR A 685 27.00 10.96 3.73
C THR A 685 27.93 12.12 3.40
N VAL A 686 29.15 11.83 2.94
CA VAL A 686 30.05 12.89 2.43
C VAL A 686 29.65 13.30 1.01
N ARG A 687 29.86 14.56 0.66
CA ARG A 687 29.51 15.06 -0.69
C ARG A 687 30.36 14.42 -1.79
N PRO A 688 29.82 14.27 -3.01
CA PRO A 688 30.57 13.77 -4.16
C PRO A 688 31.89 14.51 -4.38
N GLY A 689 32.96 13.75 -4.59
CA GLY A 689 34.31 14.32 -4.77
C GLY A 689 35.07 14.59 -3.47
N PHE A 690 34.51 14.25 -2.30
CA PHE A 690 35.25 14.23 -1.04
C PHE A 690 36.46 13.29 -1.14
N THR A 691 37.64 13.79 -0.80
CA THR A 691 38.88 13.01 -0.74
C THR A 691 39.41 13.06 0.69
N GLY A 692 39.18 12.01 1.46
CA GLY A 692 39.60 11.95 2.86
C GLY A 692 39.08 10.71 3.57
N ASP A 693 39.40 10.61 4.86
CA ASP A 693 38.84 9.58 5.72
C ASP A 693 37.43 10.01 6.17
N VAL A 694 36.41 9.37 5.60
CA VAL A 694 35.00 9.64 5.92
C VAL A 694 34.73 9.47 7.41
N GLN A 695 35.32 8.47 8.04
CA GLN A 695 35.09 8.16 9.44
C GLN A 695 35.69 9.25 10.33
N ALA A 696 36.91 9.70 10.00
CA ALA A 696 37.57 10.79 10.74
C ALA A 696 36.77 12.10 10.71
N VAL A 697 36.04 12.38 9.63
CA VAL A 697 35.22 13.59 9.50
C VAL A 697 33.81 13.42 10.04
N ALA A 698 33.15 12.29 9.79
CA ALA A 698 31.76 12.07 10.16
C ALA A 698 31.57 11.61 11.60
N ASN A 699 32.41 10.70 12.12
CA ASN A 699 32.23 10.11 13.45
C ASN A 699 32.13 11.16 14.58
N PRO A 700 32.91 12.25 14.59
CA PRO A 700 32.76 13.30 15.62
C PRO A 700 31.35 13.90 15.67
N PHE A 701 30.65 14.01 14.53
CA PHE A 701 29.28 14.49 14.52
C PHE A 701 28.31 13.45 15.06
N LEU A 702 28.44 12.17 14.67
CA LEU A 702 27.63 11.08 15.24
C LEU A 702 27.79 11.00 16.77
N GLN A 703 29.02 11.13 17.25
CA GLN A 703 29.34 11.16 18.69
C GLN A 703 28.61 12.28 19.41
N ARG A 704 28.64 13.50 18.84
CA ARG A 704 27.98 14.68 19.39
C ARG A 704 26.45 14.54 19.38
N ILE A 705 25.86 13.95 18.34
CA ILE A 705 24.43 13.61 18.31
C ILE A 705 24.12 12.62 19.45
N GLY A 706 24.90 11.54 19.57
CA GLY A 706 24.75 10.57 20.67
C GLY A 706 24.84 11.21 22.05
N THR A 707 25.79 12.13 22.26
CA THR A 707 25.91 12.91 23.50
C THR A 707 24.69 13.79 23.74
N ALA A 708 24.25 14.57 22.74
CA ALA A 708 23.11 15.47 22.89
C ALA A 708 21.83 14.72 23.25
N VAL A 709 21.59 13.57 22.60
CA VAL A 709 20.44 12.71 22.87
C VAL A 709 20.54 12.09 24.26
N HIS A 710 21.67 11.49 24.61
CA HIS A 710 21.87 10.87 25.92
C HIS A 710 21.76 11.89 27.07
N ASP A 711 22.36 13.06 26.94
CA ASP A 711 22.28 14.13 27.94
C ASP A 711 20.84 14.63 28.10
N TYR A 712 20.07 14.71 27.01
CA TYR A 712 18.65 15.03 27.06
C TYR A 712 17.85 13.99 27.84
N LEU A 713 18.08 12.69 27.59
CA LEU A 713 17.39 11.61 28.33
C LEU A 713 17.68 11.69 29.83
N LEU A 714 18.95 11.92 30.21
CA LEU A 714 19.34 12.07 31.61
C LEU A 714 18.77 13.33 32.26
N ALA A 715 18.70 14.44 31.53
CA ALA A 715 18.15 15.70 32.04
C ALA A 715 16.63 15.66 32.23
N THR A 716 15.95 14.80 31.46
CA THR A 716 14.49 14.63 31.49
C THR A 716 14.04 13.40 32.28
N ALA A 717 14.97 12.75 32.98
CA ALA A 717 14.69 11.56 33.76
C ALA A 717 13.55 11.78 34.77
N PRO A 718 12.57 10.86 34.84
CA PRO A 718 11.49 10.98 35.80
C PRO A 718 12.04 11.02 37.22
N THR A 719 11.62 12.00 38.01
CA THR A 719 12.03 12.09 39.42
C THR A 719 11.40 10.92 40.18
N ALA A 720 12.25 10.12 40.85
CA ALA A 720 11.80 9.03 41.70
C ALA A 720 10.85 9.56 42.79
N GLY A 721 9.55 9.36 42.63
CA GLY A 721 8.56 9.83 43.60
C GLY A 721 7.13 10.06 43.09
N THR A 722 6.88 10.10 41.79
CA THR A 722 5.50 10.18 41.27
C THR A 722 5.09 8.80 40.77
N PRO A 723 4.15 8.09 41.44
CA PRO A 723 3.64 6.84 40.89
C PRO A 723 2.88 7.14 39.60
N THR A 724 3.46 6.80 38.46
CA THR A 724 2.66 6.48 37.27
C THR A 724 1.78 5.32 37.67
N THR A 725 0.48 5.56 37.71
CA THR A 725 -0.50 4.51 37.99
C THR A 725 -0.42 3.56 36.79
N PRO A 726 0.00 2.30 36.95
CA PRO A 726 -0.18 1.32 35.89
C PRO A 726 -1.68 1.23 35.65
N GLY A 727 -2.11 1.33 34.39
CA GLY A 727 -3.49 1.17 34.00
C GLY A 727 -4.11 -0.02 34.74
N THR A 728 -5.17 0.26 35.50
CA THR A 728 -5.89 -0.74 36.29
C THR A 728 -6.25 -1.92 35.37
N PRO A 729 -5.89 -3.17 35.70
CA PRO A 729 -6.39 -4.32 34.96
C PRO A 729 -7.91 -4.36 35.15
N THR A 730 -8.67 -4.11 34.10
CA THR A 730 -10.11 -4.34 34.08
C THR A 730 -10.35 -5.83 34.32
N THR A 731 -10.69 -6.17 35.56
CA THR A 731 -11.07 -7.52 35.96
C THR A 731 -12.50 -7.78 35.43
N PRO A 732 -12.79 -8.96 34.85
CA PRO A 732 -14.08 -9.22 34.22
C PRO A 732 -15.23 -9.18 35.24
N ALA A 733 -16.31 -8.48 34.85
CA ALA A 733 -17.55 -8.44 35.60
C ALA A 733 -18.07 -9.87 35.85
N THR A 734 -18.28 -10.22 37.12
CA THR A 734 -18.98 -11.46 37.51
C THR A 734 -20.17 -11.10 38.42
N PRO A 735 -21.32 -11.80 38.31
CA PRO A 735 -22.60 -11.33 38.84
C PRO A 735 -22.72 -11.42 40.36
N GLY A 736 -23.63 -10.60 40.91
CA GLY A 736 -23.74 -10.27 42.32
C GLY A 736 -24.00 -11.40 43.31
N THR A 737 -23.62 -11.11 44.56
CA THR A 737 -23.81 -11.93 45.77
C THR A 737 -25.23 -11.78 46.33
N PRO A 738 -25.72 -12.79 47.07
CA PRO A 738 -26.18 -12.47 48.43
C PRO A 738 -25.73 -13.48 49.50
N GLY A 739 -25.35 -12.94 50.67
CA GLY A 739 -25.48 -13.62 51.98
C GLY A 739 -24.19 -14.12 52.66
N ALA A 740 -23.76 -13.41 53.71
CA ALA A 740 -22.77 -13.84 54.71
C ALA A 740 -23.43 -14.76 55.79
N PRO A 741 -22.77 -15.22 56.88
CA PRO A 741 -21.33 -15.18 57.27
C PRO A 741 -20.77 -16.50 57.90
N ALA A 742 -19.44 -16.60 58.07
CA ALA A 742 -18.73 -16.95 59.33
C ALA A 742 -17.22 -17.26 59.09
N ALA A 743 -16.34 -16.72 59.94
CA ALA A 743 -14.89 -16.95 60.01
C ALA A 743 -14.55 -18.06 61.04
N PRO A 744 -13.28 -18.34 61.47
CA PRO A 744 -11.94 -18.02 60.92
C PRO A 744 -10.96 -19.24 60.88
N GLY A 745 -9.74 -19.07 60.33
CA GLY A 745 -8.62 -19.98 60.62
C GLY A 745 -7.43 -19.94 59.65
N ASP A 746 -6.42 -19.15 59.98
CA ASP A 746 -5.01 -19.27 59.55
C ASP A 746 -4.29 -20.36 60.41
N PRO A 747 -3.01 -20.76 60.22
CA PRO A 747 -2.00 -20.43 59.18
C PRO A 747 -1.06 -21.63 58.76
N ALA A 748 -0.02 -21.29 57.98
CA ALA A 748 1.28 -21.97 57.77
C ALA A 748 1.30 -23.18 56.79
N GLY A 749 2.31 -23.44 55.96
CA GLY A 749 3.66 -22.92 55.73
C GLY A 749 4.44 -23.97 54.89
N ILE A 750 5.72 -23.70 54.59
CA ILE A 750 6.79 -24.63 54.13
C ILE A 750 7.11 -24.67 52.62
N ALA A 751 8.08 -23.83 52.25
CA ALA A 751 9.40 -24.11 51.65
C ALA A 751 9.71 -25.37 50.80
N ALA A 752 10.33 -25.07 49.64
CA ALA A 752 11.61 -25.57 49.09
C ALA A 752 11.82 -27.06 48.74
N GLY A 753 12.42 -27.29 47.55
CA GLY A 753 13.06 -28.57 47.23
C GLY A 753 13.49 -28.74 45.77
N SER A 754 14.78 -28.46 45.52
CA SER A 754 15.60 -28.70 44.34
C SER A 754 15.67 -30.15 43.83
N GLY A 755 16.02 -30.36 42.54
CA GLY A 755 16.79 -31.56 42.12
C GLY A 755 16.63 -32.00 40.65
N ASP A 756 17.61 -31.64 39.82
CA ASP A 756 18.05 -32.35 38.59
C ASP A 756 19.25 -33.30 39.00
N PRO A 757 19.88 -34.18 38.18
CA PRO A 757 19.59 -34.73 36.83
C PRO A 757 19.81 -36.25 36.59
N ARG A 758 19.54 -36.64 35.32
CA ARG A 758 20.19 -37.67 34.45
C ARG A 758 19.88 -39.16 34.69
N ASN A 759 19.37 -39.86 33.66
CA ASN A 759 20.16 -40.73 32.74
C ASN A 759 19.35 -41.49 31.66
N ALA A 760 19.90 -41.47 30.44
CA ALA A 760 20.13 -42.56 29.47
C ALA A 760 19.00 -43.52 28.97
N GLY A 761 18.87 -43.57 27.64
CA GLY A 761 19.24 -44.76 26.84
C GLY A 761 18.13 -45.51 26.11
N GLY A 762 18.31 -45.71 24.78
CA GLY A 762 17.59 -46.76 24.05
C GLY A 762 17.48 -46.56 22.54
N ALA A 763 18.50 -46.98 21.80
CA ALA A 763 18.47 -47.16 20.34
C ALA A 763 17.79 -48.48 19.95
N LEU A 764 17.08 -48.51 18.81
CA LEU A 764 16.85 -49.74 18.02
C LEU A 764 16.76 -49.40 16.53
N ALA A 765 17.51 -50.16 15.74
CA ALA A 765 17.63 -50.10 14.30
C ALA A 765 16.75 -51.16 13.61
N ASN A 766 16.37 -50.88 12.36
CA ASN A 766 16.21 -51.80 11.22
C ASN A 766 15.61 -50.98 10.06
N SER A 767 15.81 -51.20 8.76
CA SER A 767 16.80 -51.91 7.93
C SER A 767 16.17 -51.95 6.52
N GLY A 768 16.85 -51.41 5.51
CA GLY A 768 16.90 -51.96 4.15
C GLY A 768 15.69 -51.84 3.21
N ARG A 769 15.88 -51.17 2.06
CA ARG A 769 16.00 -51.88 0.77
C ARG A 769 16.55 -50.99 -0.34
N ASP A 770 17.58 -51.52 -0.98
CA ASP A 770 18.19 -51.07 -2.23
C ASP A 770 17.25 -51.24 -3.44
N GLY A 771 17.48 -50.41 -4.46
CA GLY A 771 17.01 -50.56 -5.83
C GLY A 771 17.84 -49.70 -6.78
N SER A 772 18.76 -50.34 -7.49
CA SER A 772 19.76 -49.76 -8.40
C SER A 772 19.22 -49.47 -9.81
N VAL A 773 19.61 -48.32 -10.37
CA VAL A 773 20.34 -48.13 -11.67
C VAL A 773 19.67 -48.67 -12.96
N ASP A 774 19.22 -47.80 -13.90
CA ASP A 774 20.02 -47.36 -15.07
C ASP A 774 19.25 -46.52 -16.14
N GLN A 775 19.99 -45.56 -16.71
CA GLN A 775 19.94 -44.92 -18.05
C GLN A 775 18.71 -44.15 -18.61
N LEU A 776 18.90 -42.84 -18.78
CA LEU A 776 18.97 -42.21 -20.12
C LEU A 776 19.67 -40.84 -20.03
N ALA A 777 20.82 -40.74 -20.69
CA ALA A 777 21.61 -39.52 -20.84
C ALA A 777 21.35 -38.85 -22.20
N LEU A 778 21.76 -37.58 -22.28
CA LEU A 778 22.31 -36.93 -23.47
C LEU A 778 21.32 -36.30 -24.48
N THR A 779 21.07 -34.98 -24.34
CA THR A 779 21.27 -34.00 -25.43
C THR A 779 21.18 -32.56 -24.90
N ALA A 780 21.81 -31.62 -25.61
CA ALA A 780 21.89 -30.17 -25.35
C ALA A 780 22.97 -29.67 -24.37
N GLY A 781 24.21 -30.12 -24.56
CA GLY A 781 25.42 -29.52 -23.99
C GLY A 781 26.47 -29.17 -25.05
N ILE A 782 26.08 -28.55 -26.18
CA ILE A 782 27.00 -28.00 -27.19
C ILE A 782 26.34 -26.76 -27.84
N ALA A 783 26.42 -25.59 -27.19
CA ALA A 783 26.13 -24.30 -27.83
C ALA A 783 26.82 -23.08 -27.18
N MET A 784 27.42 -23.20 -26.00
CA MET A 784 27.92 -22.04 -25.23
C MET A 784 29.45 -21.87 -25.19
N LEU A 785 30.20 -22.60 -26.02
CA LEU A 785 31.67 -22.53 -26.08
C LEU A 785 32.22 -22.02 -27.43
N ALA A 786 31.36 -21.57 -28.36
CA ALA A 786 31.76 -20.98 -29.63
C ALA A 786 31.60 -19.44 -29.71
N MET A 787 30.97 -18.79 -28.73
CA MET A 787 30.79 -17.32 -28.74
C MET A 787 31.85 -16.53 -27.96
N LEU A 788 32.75 -17.18 -27.21
CA LEU A 788 33.80 -16.51 -26.43
C LEU A 788 35.16 -16.39 -27.14
N ALA A 789 35.32 -16.94 -28.34
CA ALA A 789 36.55 -16.79 -29.14
C ALA A 789 36.46 -15.67 -30.22
N GLY A 790 35.28 -15.09 -30.47
CA GLY A 790 35.06 -14.06 -31.50
C GLY A 790 35.23 -12.60 -31.03
N ALA A 791 35.11 -12.32 -29.73
CA ALA A 791 35.13 -10.95 -29.20
C ALA A 791 36.54 -10.40 -28.91
N ALA A 792 37.56 -11.26 -28.85
CA ALA A 792 38.95 -10.85 -28.57
C ALA A 792 39.74 -10.35 -29.79
N ALA A 793 39.22 -10.54 -31.01
CA ALA A 793 39.88 -10.10 -32.26
C ALA A 793 39.45 -8.69 -32.74
N VAL A 794 38.30 -8.17 -32.30
CA VAL A 794 37.76 -6.87 -32.75
C VAL A 794 38.25 -5.69 -31.88
N LEU A 795 38.67 -5.93 -30.65
CA LEU A 795 39.17 -4.88 -29.73
C LEU A 795 40.66 -4.52 -29.90
N ARG A 796 41.46 -5.34 -30.61
CA ARG A 796 42.86 -5.01 -30.93
C ARG A 796 43.02 -4.12 -32.18
N ALA A 797 41.98 -3.98 -33.01
CA ALA A 797 42.04 -3.16 -34.24
C ALA A 797 41.58 -1.70 -34.06
N ARG A 798 40.93 -1.33 -32.94
CA ARG A 798 40.44 0.05 -32.69
C ARG A 798 41.39 0.96 -31.90
N ARG A 799 42.51 0.45 -31.34
CA ARG A 799 43.50 1.27 -30.59
C ARG A 799 44.71 1.77 -31.41
N ARG A 800 44.68 1.69 -32.75
CA ARG A 800 45.76 2.21 -33.64
C ARG A 800 45.36 3.35 -34.59
N ARG A 801 44.18 3.98 -34.42
CA ARG A 801 43.78 5.19 -35.16
C ARG A 801 43.29 6.28 -34.20
N ALA A 802 44.21 6.82 -33.40
CA ALA A 802 44.09 8.12 -32.73
C ALA A 802 45.48 8.51 -32.19
N ARG A 803 46.46 8.62 -33.09
CA ARG A 803 47.76 9.28 -32.94
C ARG A 803 48.40 9.41 -34.32
N VAL A 804 47.83 10.31 -35.13
CA VAL A 804 48.48 11.24 -36.07
C VAL A 804 47.60 12.47 -36.09
#